data_AF-A0A9X2B3J3-F1
#
_entry.id   AF-A0A9X2B3J3-F1
#
_cell.length_a   1.000
_cell.length_b   1.000
_cell.length_c   1.000
_cell.angle_alpha   90.00
_cell.angle_beta   90.00
_cell.angle_gamma   90.00
#
_symmetry.space_group_name_H-M   'P 1'
#
loop_
_entity.id
_entity.type
_entity.pdbx_description
1 polymer ?
#
loop_
_entity_poly.entity_id
_entity_poly.type
_entity_poly.pdbx_seq_one_letter_code
_entity_poly.pdbx_strand_id
1 'polypeptide(L)'
;MLKRRFNSSLAMTLCLMLLFSLLGPFTARANDDMPLQPVDDTKSNTSIEGFDTFISRQGDKLMDGEKEFRFISMNGSNLTYIPNPSWQRVDAWEQEDVFKSLVQIGGTVVRLYPFTIKGGIANKDQPSHINGLRDYGEDFFRDLDKVLEFANKYQIRVIIPFIDTWDHVGGVKQFAAFRGKTQAQFYADPELKEDFQHLVAYTLNRTNTYTGVQYKDDKAILAWETGNELYPTDDWTHEMSAYIKSLDANHLVMDGSYGIKLATLDDPNVDIVSNHYYEGTGSNYAQRSAIDRNTTIGKKPFIIGEFGESNPANYKSLLDEVIANGTSGALLWTLKFHNRDGGFYNKGTDYRWPGFPSGNGYNETAVMNLMRDKAHEIQGKALEAINLDAPILLPIESVLSISWKGSAGAKTYDIQRAETPNGPWSVIGADVSDSDIPYKPFKDSTAVNGTVYYYRMVAKNGDAVSAPSNIIGPVLASTIPPVPAAPIIVPFQTVTSISWMPSQWAVTYEVERATNPDGPWTVVGKGLLERDRPYTDRTAQGGVPYYYRVKANNAGGSSLPSAIVGPIIVHNLAQLAQITVDSVNGTNVAANAVDGSLERRWLSLGGSNEHFIQFNWANPQTINEFKLWSGAMSGEKWHIRDFMIEYLDGNDWKTLTTVVDNDKDGFRGEFNHLIIEPVVTSSIRIRITKPSWGGIPVNPNDQIARLMEFEAIYVPPIDSIDEIIKSGIQEIDVAIETTERMKGKEAAVKTIIEQALKQVYEVKIDTRDVATDQQQVKVQVCDEAVEASIKNIDRVTAALESYAKTKGVTASVTKQLLITIPSIEAEQRFIAVFQASMLKAASEQGIDQVFFNSRAATMDFAPDMLDYRLRHEGSEIELSMETVDLSNLGSEDAEVSLDSRPIYKFRITEDGETINKFNGNKSVWITVDYELRPGERPNQATVYLLTDHGRLTKVRNGKYENAKLTFSLGKFD
;
A
#
# COMPACT_ATOMS: atom_id res chain seq x y z
N MET A 1 68.92 -43.48 8.31
CA MET A 1 69.23 -43.38 6.86
C MET A 1 68.12 -42.54 6.23
N LEU A 2 68.38 -41.26 5.95
CA LEU A 2 68.61 -40.69 4.61
C LEU A 2 67.41 -40.93 3.65
N LYS A 3 66.83 -39.98 2.93
CA LYS A 3 67.01 -38.53 2.66
C LYS A 3 65.74 -38.12 1.86
N ARG A 4 65.01 -37.04 2.25
CA ARG A 4 64.96 -35.68 1.63
C ARG A 4 64.47 -35.64 0.17
N ARG A 5 63.57 -34.74 -0.29
CA ARG A 5 63.31 -33.29 -0.05
C ARG A 5 61.81 -32.98 -0.32
N PHE A 6 61.01 -32.20 0.41
CA PHE A 6 61.01 -30.76 0.81
C PHE A 6 60.80 -29.71 -0.31
N ASN A 7 59.60 -29.09 -0.32
CA ASN A 7 59.28 -27.65 -0.14
C ASN A 7 57.75 -27.52 -0.01
N SER A 8 57.13 -27.37 1.18
CA SER A 8 56.88 -26.15 1.99
C SER A 8 56.22 -25.01 1.19
N SER A 9 55.08 -24.45 1.57
CA SER A 9 54.78 -23.90 2.91
C SER A 9 53.26 -23.72 3.10
N LEU A 10 52.73 -24.03 4.30
CA LEU A 10 52.16 -23.07 5.27
C LEU A 10 51.12 -22.10 4.66
N ALA A 11 49.90 -21.95 5.15
CA ALA A 11 49.28 -22.36 6.40
C ALA A 11 47.78 -22.05 6.25
N MET A 12 46.88 -23.05 6.27
CA MET A 12 45.44 -22.82 6.48
C MET A 12 44.68 -24.13 6.66
N THR A 13 45.12 -25.02 7.57
CA THR A 13 44.34 -26.23 7.88
C THR A 13 44.47 -26.67 9.35
N LEU A 14 45.03 -25.83 10.22
CA LEU A 14 45.05 -26.08 11.66
C LEU A 14 44.64 -24.81 12.42
N CYS A 15 43.42 -24.31 12.16
CA CYS A 15 42.73 -23.34 13.03
C CYS A 15 41.19 -23.38 12.89
N LEU A 16 40.62 -24.51 12.40
CA LEU A 16 39.19 -24.62 12.06
C LEU A 16 38.45 -25.72 12.86
N MET A 17 38.78 -25.84 14.15
CA MET A 17 37.96 -26.54 15.15
C MET A 17 37.65 -25.65 16.37
N LEU A 18 37.69 -24.31 16.20
CA LEU A 18 37.37 -23.35 17.27
C LEU A 18 36.67 -22.07 16.77
N LEU A 19 35.98 -22.13 15.62
CA LEU A 19 35.28 -20.98 15.05
C LEU A 19 34.15 -21.42 14.11
N PHE A 20 33.16 -22.16 14.63
CA PHE A 20 31.86 -22.38 13.97
C PHE A 20 30.80 -22.73 15.03
N SER A 21 30.48 -21.72 15.85
CA SER A 21 29.23 -21.64 16.64
C SER A 21 28.64 -20.22 16.59
N LEU A 22 28.93 -19.49 15.51
CA LEU A 22 28.42 -18.16 15.21
C LEU A 22 28.14 -18.11 13.70
N LEU A 23 26.93 -17.64 13.34
CA LEU A 23 26.30 -17.58 12.00
C LEU A 23 25.40 -18.78 11.66
N GLY A 24 24.23 -18.78 12.29
CA GLY A 24 23.02 -19.35 11.69
C GLY A 24 22.45 -18.43 10.60
N PRO A 25 21.62 -18.97 9.69
CA PRO A 25 21.06 -18.25 8.55
C PRO A 25 20.05 -17.19 8.99
N PHE A 26 20.29 -15.93 8.61
CA PHE A 26 19.32 -14.84 8.77
C PHE A 26 18.12 -15.05 7.86
N THR A 27 17.04 -15.61 8.42
CA THR A 27 15.69 -15.40 7.93
C THR A 27 15.19 -14.06 8.49
N ALA A 28 15.03 -13.06 7.62
CA ALA A 28 14.35 -11.82 7.97
C ALA A 28 12.87 -12.13 8.24
N ARG A 29 12.52 -12.22 9.52
CA ARG A 29 11.15 -12.17 10.01
C ARG A 29 10.96 -10.75 10.52
N ALA A 30 9.98 -10.05 9.96
CA ALA A 30 9.52 -8.76 10.45
C ALA A 30 9.05 -8.96 11.90
N ASN A 31 9.81 -8.41 12.85
CA ASN A 31 9.37 -8.14 14.20
C ASN A 31 9.37 -6.61 14.34
N ASP A 32 8.18 -6.04 14.40
CA ASP A 32 7.93 -4.89 15.27
C ASP A 32 8.42 -5.24 16.68
N ASP A 33 8.94 -4.26 17.42
CA ASP A 33 9.64 -4.35 18.71
C ASP A 33 11.17 -4.58 18.62
N MET A 34 11.90 -3.53 18.23
CA MET A 34 13.23 -3.31 18.82
C MET A 34 13.07 -2.49 20.10
N PRO A 35 13.40 -3.04 21.29
CA PRO A 35 13.60 -2.20 22.46
C PRO A 35 14.79 -1.29 22.18
N LEU A 36 14.59 0.01 22.40
CA LEU A 36 15.66 1.00 22.46
C LEU A 36 16.83 0.41 23.27
N GLN A 37 18.03 0.38 22.68
CA GLN A 37 19.21 0.03 23.46
C GLN A 37 19.30 0.97 24.68
N PRO A 38 19.61 0.45 25.87
CA PRO A 38 19.80 1.29 27.03
C PRO A 38 20.97 2.24 26.71
N VAL A 39 20.66 3.53 26.65
CA VAL A 39 21.68 4.56 26.73
C VAL A 39 22.40 4.32 28.06
N ASP A 40 23.72 4.24 27.99
CA ASP A 40 24.59 4.09 29.15
C ASP A 40 24.44 5.34 30.04
N ASP A 41 23.46 5.32 30.94
CA ASP A 41 23.26 6.30 32.02
C ASP A 41 24.36 6.11 33.07
N THR A 42 25.62 6.35 32.69
CA THR A 42 26.65 6.62 33.67
C THR A 42 26.34 7.96 34.31
N LYS A 43 25.74 7.91 35.50
CA LYS A 43 25.56 9.01 36.46
C LYS A 43 26.64 10.08 36.32
N SER A 44 26.34 11.17 35.62
CA SER A 44 27.09 12.41 35.81
C SER A 44 26.73 12.92 37.19
N ASN A 45 27.61 12.68 38.16
CA ASN A 45 27.47 13.11 39.54
C ASN A 45 27.76 14.62 39.70
N THR A 46 27.24 15.43 38.77
CA THR A 46 27.12 16.88 38.92
C THR A 46 25.76 17.13 39.55
N SER A 47 25.73 17.56 40.81
CA SER A 47 24.51 18.06 41.44
C SER A 47 23.93 19.14 40.52
N ILE A 48 22.78 18.88 39.91
CA ILE A 48 22.02 19.90 39.18
C ILE A 48 21.73 20.99 40.21
N GLU A 49 22.31 22.19 40.02
CA GLU A 49 21.97 23.34 40.85
C GLU A 49 20.51 23.72 40.53
N GLY A 50 19.59 23.28 41.39
CA GLY A 50 18.19 23.67 41.35
C GLY A 50 17.99 25.10 41.84
N PHE A 51 16.74 25.55 41.92
CA PHE A 51 16.42 26.85 42.49
C PHE A 51 16.78 26.91 43.98
N ASP A 52 17.13 28.11 44.48
CA ASP A 52 17.43 28.34 45.90
C ASP A 52 16.16 28.54 46.75
N THR A 53 15.13 29.11 46.15
CA THR A 53 13.93 29.66 46.82
C THR A 53 12.64 29.14 46.16
N PHE A 54 11.59 28.96 46.96
CA PHE A 54 10.24 28.83 46.43
C PHE A 54 9.73 30.20 45.98
N ILE A 55 8.88 30.24 44.94
CA ILE A 55 8.12 31.46 44.64
C ILE A 55 7.07 31.63 45.73
N SER A 56 7.02 32.83 46.31
CA SER A 56 6.05 33.20 47.34
C SER A 56 5.17 34.35 46.85
N ARG A 57 4.23 34.80 47.67
CA ARG A 57 3.46 36.01 47.39
C ARG A 57 3.49 36.99 48.54
N GLN A 58 3.43 38.28 48.21
CA GLN A 58 3.22 39.37 49.14
C GLN A 58 2.09 40.25 48.62
N GLY A 59 0.92 40.14 49.26
CA GLY A 59 -0.30 40.78 48.75
C GLY A 59 -0.62 40.25 47.36
N ASP A 60 -0.56 41.14 46.37
CA ASP A 60 -0.85 40.88 44.97
C ASP A 60 0.38 40.71 44.07
N LYS A 61 1.55 40.49 44.66
CA LYS A 61 2.82 40.30 43.95
C LYS A 61 3.37 38.90 44.17
N LEU A 62 3.92 38.30 43.12
CA LEU A 62 4.79 37.13 43.23
C LEU A 62 6.20 37.59 43.61
N MET A 63 6.88 36.80 44.43
CA MET A 63 8.20 37.11 44.97
C MET A 63 9.14 35.91 44.79
N ASP A 64 10.32 36.16 44.24
CA ASP A 64 11.45 35.25 44.29
C ASP A 64 12.46 35.78 45.32
N GLY A 65 12.45 35.18 46.52
CA GLY A 65 13.08 35.77 47.69
C GLY A 65 12.49 37.15 48.00
N GLU A 66 13.34 38.18 48.03
CA GLU A 66 12.92 39.57 48.27
C GLU A 66 12.56 40.34 46.99
N LYS A 67 12.76 39.74 45.81
CA LYS A 67 12.56 40.41 44.53
C LYS A 67 11.18 40.10 43.99
N GLU A 68 10.48 41.13 43.52
CA GLU A 68 9.24 40.94 42.76
C GLU A 68 9.52 40.12 41.50
N PHE A 69 8.76 39.04 41.34
CA PHE A 69 8.90 38.10 40.24
C PHE A 69 7.76 38.30 39.24
N ARG A 70 8.11 38.68 38.02
CA ARG A 70 7.16 38.89 36.92
C ARG A 70 7.68 38.28 35.64
N PHE A 71 6.78 37.82 34.78
CA PHE A 71 7.17 37.07 33.58
C PHE A 71 6.23 37.25 32.40
N ILE A 72 6.79 37.20 31.20
CA ILE A 72 6.06 37.01 29.94
C ILE A 72 6.70 35.79 29.29
N SER A 73 5.91 34.76 28.99
CA SER A 73 6.43 33.47 28.54
C SER A 73 5.39 32.68 27.74
N MET A 74 5.56 31.37 27.61
CA MET A 74 4.75 30.49 26.77
C MET A 74 4.14 29.34 27.57
N ASN A 75 2.97 28.86 27.14
CA ASN A 75 2.48 27.53 27.50
C ASN A 75 3.27 26.45 26.74
N GLY A 76 3.61 25.36 27.42
CA GLY A 76 4.30 24.18 26.89
C GLY A 76 3.38 22.96 26.85
N SER A 77 2.31 23.04 26.06
CA SER A 77 1.18 22.09 26.11
C SER A 77 1.55 20.64 25.81
N ASN A 78 2.63 20.38 25.08
CA ASN A 78 3.06 19.03 24.66
C ASN A 78 4.35 18.56 25.32
N LEU A 79 4.66 19.04 26.52
CA LEU A 79 5.87 18.63 27.25
C LEU A 79 5.81 17.21 27.83
N THR A 80 4.61 16.64 28.04
CA THR A 80 4.43 15.31 28.63
C THR A 80 3.67 14.33 27.72
N TYR A 81 3.20 14.78 26.55
CA TYR A 81 2.55 13.94 25.55
C TYR A 81 2.49 14.62 24.19
N ILE A 82 2.32 13.82 23.13
CA ILE A 82 2.16 14.27 21.74
C ILE A 82 0.88 13.64 21.17
N PRO A 83 -0.13 14.44 20.79
CA PRO A 83 -1.40 13.91 20.30
C PRO A 83 -1.43 13.67 18.78
N ASN A 84 -0.54 14.32 18.01
CA ASN A 84 -0.49 14.26 16.55
C ASN A 84 0.97 14.13 16.07
N PRO A 85 1.25 13.35 15.00
CA PRO A 85 0.30 12.62 14.15
C PRO A 85 -0.28 11.35 14.79
N SER A 86 0.31 10.88 15.89
CA SER A 86 -0.18 9.77 16.69
C SER A 86 0.12 10.02 18.16
N TRP A 87 -0.71 9.45 19.04
CA TRP A 87 -0.49 9.50 20.49
C TRP A 87 0.84 8.85 20.88
N GLN A 88 1.75 9.64 21.45
CA GLN A 88 3.05 9.14 21.90
C GLN A 88 3.59 9.95 23.08
N ARG A 89 4.55 9.36 23.79
CA ARG A 89 5.38 10.04 24.80
C ARG A 89 6.38 10.98 24.13
N VAL A 90 6.86 11.96 24.89
CA VAL A 90 7.81 12.97 24.42
C VAL A 90 9.23 12.49 24.70
N ASP A 91 10.14 12.64 23.74
CA ASP A 91 11.54 12.31 23.95
C ASP A 91 12.23 13.36 24.85
N ALA A 92 13.19 12.93 25.68
CA ALA A 92 13.92 13.86 26.55
C ALA A 92 14.64 14.98 25.77
N TRP A 93 15.14 14.69 24.56
CA TRP A 93 15.76 15.70 23.72
C TRP A 93 14.74 16.74 23.23
N GLU A 94 13.53 16.30 22.90
CA GLU A 94 12.42 17.16 22.48
C GLU A 94 11.95 18.08 23.63
N GLN A 95 11.87 17.55 24.85
CA GLN A 95 11.60 18.36 26.04
C GLN A 95 12.69 19.41 26.26
N GLU A 96 13.96 19.03 26.17
CA GLU A 96 15.09 19.95 26.35
C GLU A 96 15.09 21.09 25.31
N ASP A 97 14.69 20.79 24.06
CA ASP A 97 14.54 21.79 22.99
C ASP A 97 13.55 22.91 23.36
N VAL A 98 12.46 22.58 24.07
CA VAL A 98 11.52 23.58 24.61
C VAL A 98 12.21 24.48 25.62
N PHE A 99 12.93 23.91 26.59
CA PHE A 99 13.61 24.70 27.63
C PHE A 99 14.71 25.60 27.04
N LYS A 100 15.50 25.10 26.09
CA LYS A 100 16.47 25.92 25.35
C LYS A 100 15.80 27.04 24.57
N SER A 101 14.66 26.76 23.93
CA SER A 101 13.87 27.77 23.22
C SER A 101 13.32 28.83 24.18
N LEU A 102 12.79 28.44 25.34
CA LEU A 102 12.30 29.36 26.36
C LEU A 102 13.41 30.27 26.90
N VAL A 103 14.59 29.73 27.20
CA VAL A 103 15.76 30.53 27.61
C VAL A 103 16.08 31.59 26.55
N GLN A 104 16.10 31.22 25.27
CA GLN A 104 16.37 32.18 24.19
C GLN A 104 15.24 33.21 24.00
N ILE A 105 13.98 32.83 24.20
CA ILE A 105 12.86 33.79 24.22
C ILE A 105 12.99 34.74 25.43
N GLY A 106 13.65 34.32 26.51
CA GLY A 106 13.66 35.01 27.79
C GLY A 106 12.51 34.59 28.71
N GLY A 107 11.83 33.49 28.40
CA GLY A 107 10.76 32.93 29.23
C GLY A 107 11.32 32.32 30.52
N THR A 108 10.73 32.65 31.66
CA THR A 108 11.14 32.17 33.00
C THR A 108 10.12 31.26 33.66
N VAL A 109 8.95 31.08 33.02
CA VAL A 109 7.86 30.21 33.50
C VAL A 109 7.28 29.45 32.31
N VAL A 110 7.00 28.16 32.48
CA VAL A 110 6.20 27.37 31.53
C VAL A 110 5.00 26.79 32.25
N ARG A 111 3.82 26.93 31.65
CA ARG A 111 2.61 26.24 32.12
C ARG A 111 2.38 25.00 31.27
N LEU A 112 2.21 23.87 31.93
CA LEU A 112 1.89 22.60 31.29
C LEU A 112 0.41 22.54 30.93
N TYR A 113 0.05 21.63 30.03
CA TYR A 113 -1.35 21.20 29.92
C TYR A 113 -1.68 20.17 31.01
N PRO A 114 -2.96 20.01 31.42
CA PRO A 114 -3.31 19.08 32.49
C PRO A 114 -2.93 17.63 32.24
N PHE A 115 -2.95 16.84 33.32
CA PHE A 115 -2.73 15.40 33.23
C PHE A 115 -3.72 14.73 32.28
N THR A 116 -3.16 13.90 31.40
CA THR A 116 -3.91 13.17 30.41
C THR A 116 -4.66 12.01 31.07
N ILE A 117 -5.92 11.80 30.65
CA ILE A 117 -6.82 10.79 31.20
C ILE A 117 -7.28 9.88 30.06
N LYS A 118 -7.09 8.58 30.23
CA LYS A 118 -7.52 7.57 29.27
C LYS A 118 -9.01 7.74 28.95
N GLY A 119 -9.35 7.68 27.66
CA GLY A 119 -10.69 7.81 27.12
C GLY A 119 -10.99 9.16 26.48
N GLY A 120 -10.06 10.11 26.45
CA GLY A 120 -10.22 11.40 25.78
C GLY A 120 -10.26 11.30 24.25
N ILE A 121 -10.59 12.40 23.58
CA ILE A 121 -10.73 12.44 22.11
C ILE A 121 -9.41 12.08 21.41
N ALA A 122 -8.29 12.63 21.89
CA ALA A 122 -6.97 12.48 21.26
C ALA A 122 -6.32 11.12 21.58
N ASN A 123 -6.57 10.58 22.78
CA ASN A 123 -5.91 9.39 23.29
C ASN A 123 -6.78 8.13 23.29
N LYS A 124 -8.12 8.22 23.25
CA LYS A 124 -9.01 7.03 23.30
C LYS A 124 -8.53 6.03 24.36
N ASP A 125 -8.27 4.78 24.00
CA ASP A 125 -7.82 3.73 24.93
C ASP A 125 -6.30 3.72 25.21
N GLN A 126 -5.57 4.75 24.78
CA GLN A 126 -4.12 4.81 24.93
C GLN A 126 -3.68 5.10 26.38
N PRO A 127 -2.49 4.60 26.79
CA PRO A 127 -1.90 4.91 28.08
C PRO A 127 -1.78 6.42 28.32
N SER A 128 -2.02 6.85 29.56
CA SER A 128 -2.07 8.26 29.96
C SER A 128 -1.54 8.43 31.39
N HIS A 129 -1.48 9.67 31.90
CA HIS A 129 -1.14 9.90 33.31
C HIS A 129 -2.13 9.19 34.24
N ILE A 130 -3.42 9.16 33.87
CA ILE A 130 -4.48 8.47 34.61
C ILE A 130 -5.13 7.44 33.69
N ASN A 131 -4.96 6.16 33.99
CA ASN A 131 -5.47 5.04 33.18
C ASN A 131 -6.83 4.50 33.67
N GLY A 132 -7.17 4.80 34.91
CA GLY A 132 -8.39 4.32 35.57
C GLY A 132 -8.53 4.87 36.98
N LEU A 133 -9.44 4.28 37.74
CA LEU A 133 -9.71 4.69 39.12
C LEU A 133 -8.46 4.50 39.99
N ARG A 134 -7.81 5.62 40.36
CA ARG A 134 -6.57 5.64 41.17
C ARG A 134 -5.44 4.80 40.55
N ASP A 135 -5.46 4.65 39.23
CA ASP A 135 -4.46 3.94 38.44
C ASP A 135 -3.67 4.96 37.61
N TYR A 136 -2.40 5.14 37.97
CA TYR A 136 -1.53 6.18 37.44
C TYR A 136 -0.45 5.59 36.52
N GLY A 137 -0.34 6.13 35.31
CA GLY A 137 0.64 5.69 34.33
C GLY A 137 2.04 6.17 34.67
N GLU A 138 2.87 5.27 35.21
CA GLU A 138 4.25 5.57 35.65
C GLU A 138 5.08 6.24 34.54
N ASP A 139 4.97 5.75 33.31
CA ASP A 139 5.72 6.28 32.18
C ASP A 139 5.44 7.76 31.88
N PHE A 140 4.18 8.19 31.95
CA PHE A 140 3.82 9.59 31.73
C PHE A 140 4.26 10.47 32.90
N PHE A 141 4.21 9.95 34.13
CA PHE A 141 4.74 10.68 35.28
C PHE A 141 6.27 10.77 35.26
N ARG A 142 6.99 9.80 34.67
CA ARG A 142 8.42 9.93 34.38
C ARG A 142 8.71 11.00 33.33
N ASP A 143 7.81 11.24 32.39
CA ASP A 143 7.96 12.35 31.45
C ASP A 143 7.83 13.71 32.17
N LEU A 144 6.95 13.81 33.17
CA LEU A 144 6.89 14.98 34.06
C LEU A 144 8.13 15.10 34.96
N ASP A 145 8.67 13.99 35.47
CA ASP A 145 9.92 14.01 36.25
C ASP A 145 11.05 14.68 35.42
N LYS A 146 11.12 14.34 34.13
CA LYS A 146 12.12 14.87 33.21
C LYS A 146 11.91 16.37 32.91
N VAL A 147 10.65 16.81 32.79
CA VAL A 147 10.30 18.24 32.72
C VAL A 147 10.83 19.01 33.93
N LEU A 148 10.66 18.47 35.15
CA LEU A 148 11.12 19.14 36.37
C LEU A 148 12.65 19.14 36.54
N GLU A 149 13.32 18.09 36.06
CA GLU A 149 14.79 18.08 35.99
C GLU A 149 15.30 19.18 35.05
N PHE A 150 14.72 19.30 33.85
CA PHE A 150 15.08 20.38 32.92
C PHE A 150 14.68 21.76 33.43
N ALA A 151 13.55 21.90 34.11
CA ALA A 151 13.13 23.13 34.74
C ALA A 151 14.17 23.65 35.75
N ASN A 152 14.72 22.76 36.58
CA ASN A 152 15.85 23.10 37.47
C ASN A 152 17.12 23.44 36.67
N LYS A 153 17.50 22.62 35.69
CA LYS A 153 18.70 22.83 34.88
C LYS A 153 18.70 24.17 34.12
N TYR A 154 17.56 24.57 33.58
CA TYR A 154 17.41 25.77 32.75
C TYR A 154 16.83 26.96 33.51
N GLN A 155 16.60 26.83 34.82
CA GLN A 155 16.04 27.88 35.68
C GLN A 155 14.71 28.44 35.15
N ILE A 156 13.82 27.53 34.72
CA ILE A 156 12.46 27.85 34.29
C ILE A 156 11.47 27.26 35.29
N ARG A 157 10.57 28.07 35.84
CA ARG A 157 9.56 27.59 36.80
C ARG A 157 8.38 26.93 36.07
N VAL A 158 7.70 25.99 36.71
CA VAL A 158 6.61 25.19 36.11
C VAL A 158 5.28 25.41 36.84
N ILE A 159 4.22 25.70 36.10
CA ILE A 159 2.83 25.65 36.61
C ILE A 159 2.20 24.35 36.16
N ILE A 160 1.60 23.60 37.11
CA ILE A 160 1.05 22.26 36.87
C ILE A 160 -0.46 22.26 37.16
N PRO A 161 -1.31 22.28 36.11
CA PRO A 161 -2.74 22.03 36.24
C PRO A 161 -3.03 20.54 36.45
N PHE A 162 -3.89 20.18 37.41
CA PHE A 162 -4.19 18.77 37.67
C PHE A 162 -5.13 18.13 36.64
N ILE A 163 -6.17 18.84 36.23
CA ILE A 163 -7.26 18.27 35.42
C ILE A 163 -7.83 19.28 34.44
N ASP A 164 -8.38 18.82 33.33
CA ASP A 164 -8.97 19.66 32.29
C ASP A 164 -10.49 19.71 32.37
N THR A 165 -11.11 20.85 32.05
CA THR A 165 -12.55 20.92 31.76
C THR A 165 -12.91 20.19 30.48
N TRP A 166 -12.04 20.29 29.47
CA TRP A 166 -12.28 19.77 28.13
C TRP A 166 -11.91 18.29 28.01
N ASP A 167 -12.54 17.60 27.06
CA ASP A 167 -12.36 16.15 26.87
C ASP A 167 -11.30 15.78 25.83
N HIS A 168 -10.53 16.75 25.33
CA HIS A 168 -9.49 16.50 24.33
C HIS A 168 -8.48 15.45 24.80
N VAL A 169 -8.01 15.57 26.05
CA VAL A 169 -7.16 14.59 26.74
C VAL A 169 -7.91 13.91 27.90
N GLY A 170 -9.24 13.91 27.86
CA GLY A 170 -10.13 13.29 28.84
C GLY A 170 -10.74 14.27 29.83
N GLY A 171 -9.96 14.82 30.76
CA GLY A 171 -10.47 15.81 31.72
C GLY A 171 -11.57 15.30 32.66
N VAL A 172 -12.33 16.22 33.25
CA VAL A 172 -13.35 15.95 34.29
C VAL A 172 -14.42 14.95 33.85
N LYS A 173 -14.74 14.90 32.55
CA LYS A 173 -15.74 13.99 31.98
C LYS A 173 -15.26 12.54 32.09
N GLN A 174 -14.05 12.24 31.62
CA GLN A 174 -13.47 10.90 31.66
C GLN A 174 -13.12 10.50 33.10
N PHE A 175 -12.65 11.44 33.91
CA PHE A 175 -12.39 11.20 35.33
C PHE A 175 -13.65 10.74 36.07
N ALA A 176 -14.78 11.44 35.86
CA ALA A 176 -16.08 11.06 36.44
C ALA A 176 -16.60 9.73 35.89
N ALA A 177 -16.34 9.45 34.61
CA ALA A 177 -16.80 8.23 33.94
C ALA A 177 -16.20 6.95 34.54
N PHE A 178 -15.01 6.99 35.16
CA PHE A 178 -14.45 5.83 35.87
C PHE A 178 -15.33 5.35 37.04
N ARG A 179 -16.18 6.23 37.59
CA ARG A 179 -17.19 5.90 38.61
C ARG A 179 -18.60 5.72 38.03
N GLY A 180 -18.76 5.74 36.71
CA GLY A 180 -20.07 5.76 36.06
C GLY A 180 -20.86 7.05 36.31
N LYS A 181 -20.17 8.16 36.60
CA LYS A 181 -20.78 9.47 36.92
C LYS A 181 -20.63 10.46 35.76
N THR A 182 -21.44 11.50 35.79
CA THR A 182 -21.44 12.57 34.79
C THR A 182 -20.43 13.67 35.15
N GLN A 183 -19.99 14.42 34.15
CA GLN A 183 -19.13 15.59 34.33
C GLN A 183 -19.69 16.61 35.34
N ALA A 184 -21.01 16.84 35.34
CA ALA A 184 -21.65 17.79 36.26
C ALA A 184 -21.53 17.37 37.73
N GLN A 185 -21.39 16.07 38.01
CA GLN A 185 -21.26 15.55 39.38
C GLN A 185 -19.85 15.74 39.94
N PHE A 186 -18.83 15.98 39.11
CA PHE A 186 -17.44 16.10 39.54
C PHE A 186 -17.22 17.05 40.72
N TYR A 187 -17.93 18.19 40.73
CA TYR A 187 -17.75 19.22 41.76
C TYR A 187 -18.54 18.97 43.06
N ALA A 188 -19.54 18.09 43.04
CA ALA A 188 -20.46 17.92 44.17
C ALA A 188 -20.40 16.53 44.79
N ASP A 189 -20.04 15.52 44.01
CA ASP A 189 -20.05 14.14 44.44
C ASP A 189 -18.86 13.81 45.36
N PRO A 190 -19.10 13.25 46.57
CA PRO A 190 -18.04 12.96 47.53
C PRO A 190 -16.97 12.00 47.03
N GLU A 191 -17.33 10.96 46.27
CA GLU A 191 -16.34 9.99 45.77
C GLU A 191 -15.43 10.62 44.71
N LEU A 192 -15.98 11.48 43.83
CA LEU A 192 -15.17 12.18 42.84
C LEU A 192 -14.23 13.20 43.46
N LYS A 193 -14.67 13.90 44.52
CA LYS A 193 -13.80 14.77 45.33
C LYS A 193 -12.67 13.98 45.98
N GLU A 194 -12.97 12.83 46.59
CA GLU A 194 -11.95 11.95 47.18
C GLU A 194 -10.96 11.41 46.14
N ASP A 195 -11.45 11.03 44.95
CA ASP A 195 -10.58 10.54 43.87
C ASP A 195 -9.67 11.67 43.33
N PHE A 196 -10.16 12.92 43.24
CA PHE A 196 -9.33 14.08 42.91
C PHE A 196 -8.30 14.38 44.01
N GLN A 197 -8.69 14.33 45.28
CA GLN A 197 -7.77 14.46 46.41
C GLN A 197 -6.69 13.37 46.36
N HIS A 198 -7.02 12.14 45.97
CA HIS A 198 -6.05 11.07 45.78
C HIS A 198 -5.06 11.37 44.65
N LEU A 199 -5.51 11.94 43.52
CA LEU A 199 -4.63 12.40 42.44
C LEU A 199 -3.66 13.47 42.92
N VAL A 200 -4.15 14.46 43.68
CA VAL A 200 -3.33 15.51 44.29
C VAL A 200 -2.29 14.87 45.22
N ALA A 201 -2.70 14.00 46.13
CA ALA A 201 -1.81 13.35 47.08
C ALA A 201 -0.74 12.49 46.40
N TYR A 202 -1.11 11.75 45.36
CA TYR A 202 -0.17 10.97 44.55
C TYR A 202 0.87 11.88 43.90
N THR A 203 0.43 12.97 43.27
CA THR A 203 1.31 13.89 42.53
C THR A 203 2.28 14.61 43.46
N LEU A 204 1.79 15.23 44.54
CA LEU A 204 2.63 16.00 45.47
C LEU A 204 3.67 15.14 46.21
N ASN A 205 3.33 13.88 46.52
CA ASN A 205 4.24 12.95 47.19
C ASN A 205 5.11 12.13 46.23
N ARG A 206 4.94 12.28 44.91
CA ARG A 206 5.81 11.64 43.93
C ARG A 206 7.25 12.09 44.14
N THR A 207 8.17 11.14 44.13
CA THR A 207 9.61 11.41 44.10
C THR A 207 10.08 11.36 42.66
N ASN A 208 10.66 12.45 42.19
CA ASN A 208 11.20 12.57 40.85
C ASN A 208 12.27 11.49 40.62
N THR A 209 12.09 10.67 39.58
CA THR A 209 13.01 9.54 39.32
C THR A 209 14.40 9.95 38.84
N TYR A 210 14.58 11.18 38.34
CA TYR A 210 15.87 11.72 37.88
C TYR A 210 16.59 12.55 38.94
N THR A 211 15.86 13.35 39.72
CA THR A 211 16.46 14.25 40.74
C THR A 211 16.43 13.67 42.15
N GLY A 212 15.54 12.71 42.43
CA GLY A 212 15.32 12.16 43.77
C GLY A 212 14.55 13.09 44.72
N VAL A 213 14.04 14.22 44.24
CA VAL A 213 13.31 15.22 45.04
C VAL A 213 11.81 14.94 45.00
N GLN A 214 11.12 15.06 46.13
CA GLN A 214 9.65 14.99 46.13
C GLN A 214 9.08 16.25 45.47
N TYR A 215 8.00 16.12 44.70
CA TYR A 215 7.45 17.26 43.97
C TYR A 215 7.08 18.44 44.87
N LYS A 216 6.48 18.19 46.04
CA LYS A 216 6.19 19.24 47.03
C LYS A 216 7.42 19.96 47.61
N ASP A 217 8.62 19.41 47.40
CA ASP A 217 9.91 19.99 47.80
C ASP A 217 10.71 20.53 46.61
N ASP A 218 10.24 20.31 45.38
CA ASP A 218 10.92 20.72 44.14
C ASP A 218 10.58 22.16 43.79
N LYS A 219 11.52 23.06 44.09
CA LYS A 219 11.38 24.49 43.86
C LYS A 219 11.22 24.87 42.38
N ALA A 220 11.47 23.98 41.43
CA ALA A 220 11.13 24.27 40.03
C ALA A 220 9.63 24.51 39.83
N ILE A 221 8.78 23.99 40.70
CA ILE A 221 7.34 24.21 40.63
C ILE A 221 7.02 25.62 41.16
N LEU A 222 6.29 26.41 40.37
CA LEU A 222 5.79 27.73 40.77
C LEU A 222 4.50 27.57 41.57
N ALA A 223 3.55 26.85 40.99
CA ALA A 223 2.22 26.67 41.56
C ALA A 223 1.56 25.36 41.13
N TRP A 224 0.75 24.84 42.03
CA TRP A 224 -0.26 23.83 41.76
C TRP A 224 -1.54 24.52 41.30
N GLU A 225 -2.04 24.18 40.11
CA GLU A 225 -3.30 24.73 39.58
C GLU A 225 -4.40 23.69 39.67
N THR A 226 -5.56 24.05 40.25
CA THR A 226 -6.64 23.09 40.50
C THR A 226 -7.15 22.43 39.21
N GLY A 227 -7.03 23.10 38.07
CA GLY A 227 -7.23 22.53 36.74
C GLY A 227 -7.28 23.60 35.65
N ASN A 228 -7.49 23.19 34.41
CA ASN A 228 -7.60 24.09 33.26
C ASN A 228 -9.06 24.45 33.00
N GLU A 229 -9.37 25.75 33.05
CA GLU A 229 -10.66 26.33 32.67
C GLU A 229 -11.87 25.71 33.39
N LEU A 230 -11.73 25.46 34.69
CA LEU A 230 -12.75 24.80 35.50
C LEU A 230 -14.00 25.70 35.72
N TYR A 231 -15.12 25.05 35.99
CA TYR A 231 -16.37 25.69 36.41
C TYR A 231 -16.84 25.18 37.78
N PRO A 232 -16.02 25.28 38.85
CA PRO A 232 -16.35 24.69 40.15
C PRO A 232 -17.40 25.52 40.91
N THR A 233 -17.92 24.99 42.02
CA THR A 233 -18.56 25.82 43.05
C THR A 233 -17.49 26.47 43.93
N ASP A 234 -17.83 27.57 44.62
CA ASP A 234 -16.88 28.24 45.52
C ASP A 234 -16.43 27.29 46.66
N ASP A 235 -17.36 26.50 47.21
CA ASP A 235 -17.07 25.48 48.22
C ASP A 235 -16.08 24.41 47.72
N TRP A 236 -16.20 23.99 46.46
CA TRP A 236 -15.26 23.00 45.89
C TRP A 236 -13.87 23.59 45.79
N THR A 237 -13.73 24.84 45.31
CA THR A 237 -12.43 25.50 45.22
C THR A 237 -11.81 25.67 46.61
N HIS A 238 -12.59 26.08 47.60
CA HIS A 238 -12.13 26.20 48.98
C HIS A 238 -11.63 24.85 49.55
N GLU A 239 -12.44 23.81 49.39
CA GLU A 239 -12.12 22.46 49.88
C GLU A 239 -10.85 21.89 49.23
N MET A 240 -10.73 21.97 47.90
CA MET A 240 -9.58 21.40 47.18
C MET A 240 -8.30 22.20 47.42
N SER A 241 -8.37 23.53 47.46
CA SER A 241 -7.20 24.37 47.76
C SER A 241 -6.70 24.17 49.19
N ALA A 242 -7.62 24.07 50.17
CA ALA A 242 -7.27 23.73 51.55
C ALA A 242 -6.61 22.35 51.66
N TYR A 243 -7.10 21.36 50.90
CA TYR A 243 -6.50 20.03 50.85
C TYR A 243 -5.08 20.05 50.27
N ILE A 244 -4.86 20.74 49.14
CA ILE A 244 -3.52 20.92 48.55
C ILE A 244 -2.57 21.54 49.59
N LYS A 245 -2.99 22.64 50.24
CA LYS A 245 -2.19 23.33 51.28
C LYS A 245 -1.89 22.47 52.50
N SER A 246 -2.77 21.52 52.84
CA SER A 246 -2.53 20.58 53.94
C SER A 246 -1.39 19.59 53.64
N LEU A 247 -1.13 19.31 52.36
CA LEU A 247 -0.06 18.41 51.90
C LEU A 247 1.23 19.18 51.57
N ASP A 248 1.10 20.41 51.10
CA ASP A 248 2.20 21.26 50.65
C ASP A 248 1.97 22.71 51.10
N ALA A 249 2.72 23.12 52.13
CA ALA A 249 2.68 24.47 52.67
C ALA A 249 3.62 25.45 51.95
N ASN A 250 4.48 24.97 51.04
CA ASN A 250 5.54 25.76 50.41
C ASN A 250 5.08 26.35 49.07
N HIS A 251 4.47 25.54 48.20
CA HIS A 251 4.06 25.99 46.87
C HIS A 251 2.79 26.82 46.88
N LEU A 252 2.67 27.71 45.89
CA LEU A 252 1.46 28.50 45.68
C LEU A 252 0.35 27.63 45.09
N VAL A 253 -0.90 27.93 45.43
CA VAL A 253 -2.08 27.31 44.82
C VAL A 253 -2.78 28.32 43.90
N MET A 254 -2.99 27.92 42.66
CA MET A 254 -3.62 28.73 41.61
C MET A 254 -5.04 28.23 41.34
N ASP A 255 -6.01 29.15 41.34
CA ASP A 255 -7.39 28.87 40.97
C ASP A 255 -7.50 28.62 39.47
N GLY A 256 -7.84 27.39 39.10
CA GLY A 256 -8.03 26.94 37.73
C GLY A 256 -9.35 27.35 37.07
N SER A 257 -10.17 28.16 37.73
CA SER A 257 -11.47 28.59 37.18
C SER A 257 -11.30 29.42 35.88
N TYR A 258 -12.23 29.27 34.92
CA TYR A 258 -12.28 30.19 33.78
C TYR A 258 -12.75 31.57 34.24
N GLY A 259 -11.79 32.48 34.40
CA GLY A 259 -12.01 33.84 34.89
C GLY A 259 -11.92 33.98 36.41
N ILE A 260 -11.87 35.24 36.87
CA ILE A 260 -11.69 35.56 38.28
C ILE A 260 -13.03 35.47 39.02
N LYS A 261 -13.10 34.60 40.03
CA LYS A 261 -14.22 34.55 40.96
C LYS A 261 -13.96 35.45 42.16
N LEU A 262 -14.97 36.21 42.57
CA LEU A 262 -14.81 37.12 43.72
C LEU A 262 -14.59 36.37 45.03
N ALA A 263 -15.28 35.22 45.23
CA ALA A 263 -15.11 34.40 46.43
C ALA A 263 -13.66 33.89 46.59
N THR A 264 -12.98 33.59 45.48
CA THR A 264 -11.61 33.08 45.52
C THR A 264 -10.60 34.18 45.83
N LEU A 265 -10.95 35.47 45.80
CA LEU A 265 -10.08 36.56 46.26
C LEU A 265 -9.96 36.62 47.79
N ASP A 266 -10.97 36.11 48.51
CA ASP A 266 -11.00 36.15 49.97
C ASP A 266 -10.59 34.79 50.60
N ASP A 267 -10.44 33.74 49.80
CA ASP A 267 -10.01 32.41 50.26
C ASP A 267 -8.53 32.41 50.70
N PRO A 268 -8.17 32.04 51.93
CA PRO A 268 -6.78 32.03 52.37
C PRO A 268 -5.91 30.94 51.72
N ASN A 269 -6.50 29.89 51.14
CA ASN A 269 -5.79 28.74 50.57
C ASN A 269 -5.48 28.90 49.08
N VAL A 270 -6.16 29.81 48.39
CA VAL A 270 -5.83 30.20 47.02
C VAL A 270 -4.80 31.33 47.08
N ASP A 271 -3.70 31.21 46.35
CA ASP A 271 -2.67 32.24 46.29
C ASP A 271 -2.75 33.08 45.02
N ILE A 272 -3.04 32.45 43.88
CA ILE A 272 -3.03 33.07 42.55
C ILE A 272 -4.41 32.93 41.91
N VAL A 273 -4.86 33.98 41.22
CA VAL A 273 -6.04 33.91 40.35
C VAL A 273 -5.64 34.16 38.89
N SER A 274 -6.39 33.55 37.97
CA SER A 274 -6.11 33.64 36.54
C SER A 274 -7.34 33.84 35.66
N ASN A 275 -7.06 34.23 34.41
CA ASN A 275 -8.05 34.30 33.34
C ASN A 275 -7.38 33.95 31.99
N HIS A 276 -8.17 33.48 31.03
CA HIS A 276 -7.74 33.06 29.69
C HIS A 276 -8.43 33.89 28.60
N TYR A 277 -7.67 34.31 27.58
CA TYR A 277 -8.12 35.27 26.55
C TYR A 277 -8.05 34.66 25.13
N TYR A 278 -9.21 34.37 24.55
CA TYR A 278 -9.36 33.72 23.23
C TYR A 278 -10.43 34.35 22.31
N GLU A 279 -10.93 35.54 22.64
CA GLU A 279 -12.12 36.13 21.97
C GLU A 279 -11.83 36.77 20.59
N GLY A 280 -10.78 36.34 19.89
CA GLY A 280 -10.49 36.76 18.53
C GLY A 280 -9.93 38.19 18.35
N THR A 281 -9.84 38.64 17.10
CA THR A 281 -9.24 39.93 16.70
C THR A 281 -10.07 41.17 17.06
N GLY A 282 -11.34 41.01 17.44
CA GLY A 282 -12.24 42.11 17.80
C GLY A 282 -12.21 42.50 19.27
N SER A 283 -11.52 41.73 20.11
CA SER A 283 -11.53 41.86 21.56
C SER A 283 -10.31 42.62 22.06
N ASN A 284 -10.51 43.56 22.99
CA ASN A 284 -9.42 44.37 23.55
C ASN A 284 -8.82 43.65 24.77
N TYR A 285 -7.76 42.88 24.55
CA TYR A 285 -7.12 42.11 25.62
C TYR A 285 -6.46 42.99 26.69
N ALA A 286 -5.90 44.13 26.30
CA ALA A 286 -5.36 45.12 27.24
C ALA A 286 -6.46 45.63 28.20
N GLN A 287 -7.62 46.00 27.67
CA GLN A 287 -8.74 46.47 28.52
C GLN A 287 -9.22 45.39 29.47
N ARG A 288 -9.30 44.13 29.01
CA ARG A 288 -9.72 43.01 29.86
C ARG A 288 -8.70 42.74 30.96
N SER A 289 -7.40 42.72 30.62
CA SER A 289 -6.32 42.62 31.59
C SER A 289 -6.39 43.72 32.64
N ALA A 290 -6.63 44.97 32.23
CA ALA A 290 -6.78 46.08 33.16
C ALA A 290 -7.97 45.91 34.13
N ILE A 291 -9.11 45.37 33.67
CA ILE A 291 -10.29 45.11 34.51
C ILE A 291 -10.00 44.00 35.52
N ASP A 292 -9.46 42.87 35.04
CA ASP A 292 -9.08 41.73 35.87
C ASP A 292 -8.02 42.14 36.90
N ARG A 293 -7.03 42.93 36.46
CA ARG A 293 -5.98 43.45 37.33
C ARG A 293 -6.55 44.38 38.39
N ASN A 294 -7.39 45.35 38.02
CA ASN A 294 -8.02 46.25 38.99
C ASN A 294 -8.84 45.51 40.06
N THR A 295 -9.39 44.35 39.73
CA THR A 295 -10.15 43.52 40.68
C THR A 295 -9.26 42.80 41.70
N THR A 296 -7.98 42.57 41.35
CA THR A 296 -7.03 41.75 42.13
C THR A 296 -5.99 42.57 42.89
N ILE A 297 -5.81 43.85 42.54
CA ILE A 297 -4.82 44.74 43.17
C ILE A 297 -4.95 44.73 44.70
N GLY A 298 -3.80 44.59 45.37
CA GLY A 298 -3.67 44.52 46.83
C GLY A 298 -4.21 43.23 47.47
N LYS A 299 -4.82 42.32 46.69
CA LYS A 299 -5.41 41.07 47.20
C LYS A 299 -4.60 39.85 46.82
N LYS A 300 -4.45 39.57 45.52
CA LYS A 300 -3.80 38.36 45.00
C LYS A 300 -3.05 38.62 43.68
N PRO A 301 -1.93 37.95 43.43
CA PRO A 301 -1.28 37.94 42.13
C PRO A 301 -2.24 37.48 41.04
N PHE A 302 -2.16 38.16 39.91
CA PHE A 302 -2.96 37.87 38.72
C PHE A 302 -2.05 37.41 37.59
N ILE A 303 -2.39 36.26 37.00
CA ILE A 303 -1.70 35.69 35.85
C ILE A 303 -2.71 35.51 34.72
N ILE A 304 -2.32 35.96 33.52
CA ILE A 304 -3.02 35.56 32.29
C ILE A 304 -2.48 34.18 31.92
N GLY A 305 -3.22 33.14 32.34
CA GLY A 305 -2.79 31.75 32.22
C GLY A 305 -2.65 31.30 30.78
N GLU A 306 -3.48 31.86 29.90
CA GLU A 306 -3.43 31.65 28.46
C GLU A 306 -3.91 32.89 27.71
N PHE A 307 -3.24 33.23 26.62
CA PHE A 307 -3.81 34.09 25.59
C PHE A 307 -3.43 33.57 24.21
N GLY A 308 -4.33 33.70 23.23
CA GLY A 308 -4.16 33.13 21.90
C GLY A 308 -5.11 33.75 20.87
N GLU A 309 -5.17 33.15 19.67
CA GLU A 309 -6.18 33.43 18.62
C GLU A 309 -6.43 34.91 18.28
N SER A 310 -5.38 35.73 18.22
CA SER A 310 -5.49 37.16 17.90
C SER A 310 -4.35 37.63 17.00
N ASN A 311 -4.18 38.94 16.86
CA ASN A 311 -3.16 39.52 15.99
C ASN A 311 -2.01 40.17 16.80
N PRO A 312 -0.84 40.41 16.19
CA PRO A 312 0.32 40.99 16.87
C PRO A 312 0.06 42.35 17.54
N ALA A 313 -0.84 43.19 17.00
CA ALA A 313 -1.14 44.49 17.59
C ALA A 313 -1.93 44.35 18.91
N ASN A 314 -2.87 43.41 18.98
CA ASN A 314 -3.61 43.14 20.21
C ASN A 314 -2.70 42.52 21.27
N TYR A 315 -1.84 41.57 20.89
CA TYR A 315 -0.82 41.02 21.79
C TYR A 315 0.13 42.09 22.31
N LYS A 316 0.59 43.00 21.44
CA LYS A 316 1.47 44.09 21.86
C LYS A 316 0.78 44.97 22.90
N SER A 317 -0.46 45.41 22.64
CA SER A 317 -1.23 46.22 23.59
C SER A 317 -1.43 45.49 24.91
N LEU A 318 -1.75 44.19 24.88
CA LEU A 318 -1.87 43.38 26.09
C LEU A 318 -0.56 43.34 26.89
N LEU A 319 0.56 43.03 26.24
CA LEU A 319 1.85 42.90 26.94
C LEU A 319 2.38 44.25 27.44
N ASP A 320 2.11 45.35 26.73
CA ASP A 320 2.36 46.72 27.21
C ASP A 320 1.57 46.99 28.50
N GLU A 321 0.29 46.60 28.54
CA GLU A 321 -0.57 46.74 29.73
C GLU A 321 -0.06 45.90 30.90
N VAL A 322 0.29 44.63 30.63
CA VAL A 322 0.84 43.72 31.63
C VAL A 322 2.05 44.36 32.29
N ILE A 323 3.00 44.88 31.51
CA ILE A 323 4.21 45.55 32.01
C ILE A 323 3.85 46.77 32.85
N ALA A 324 2.96 47.64 32.36
CA ALA A 324 2.62 48.92 32.97
C ALA A 324 1.83 48.82 34.29
N ASN A 325 0.92 47.84 34.43
CA ASN A 325 -0.05 47.81 35.54
C ASN A 325 0.17 46.66 36.55
N GLY A 326 1.34 46.02 36.51
CA GLY A 326 1.76 45.09 37.56
C GLY A 326 1.02 43.74 37.54
N THR A 327 0.47 43.32 36.42
CA THR A 327 0.09 41.90 36.21
C THR A 327 1.33 41.03 36.38
N SER A 328 1.20 39.92 37.13
CA SER A 328 2.33 39.12 37.56
C SER A 328 2.91 38.27 36.43
N GLY A 329 2.06 37.76 35.53
CA GLY A 329 2.57 37.17 34.30
C GLY A 329 1.54 36.93 33.21
N ALA A 330 2.04 36.63 32.01
CA ALA A 330 1.24 36.30 30.85
C ALA A 330 1.89 35.19 30.02
N LEU A 331 1.09 34.21 29.57
CA LEU A 331 1.56 33.01 28.89
C LEU A 331 0.86 32.83 27.53
N LEU A 332 1.62 32.94 26.43
CA LEU A 332 1.10 32.73 25.08
C LEU A 332 0.85 31.24 24.83
N TRP A 333 -0.30 30.92 24.25
CA TRP A 333 -0.66 29.57 23.82
C TRP A 333 -0.31 29.36 22.32
N THR A 334 0.57 28.44 21.92
CA THR A 334 1.51 27.60 22.70
C THR A 334 2.79 27.36 21.90
N LEU A 335 3.90 27.04 22.59
CA LEU A 335 5.20 26.74 21.98
C LEU A 335 5.29 25.27 21.52
N LYS A 336 5.84 25.05 20.32
CA LYS A 336 6.21 23.74 19.78
C LYS A 336 7.71 23.60 19.61
N PHE A 337 8.14 22.35 19.71
CA PHE A 337 9.52 21.91 19.62
C PHE A 337 9.79 21.12 18.34
N HIS A 338 11.07 20.96 18.05
CA HIS A 338 11.54 20.09 16.98
C HIS A 338 11.12 18.64 17.20
N ASN A 339 10.88 17.90 16.12
CA ASN A 339 10.64 16.46 16.17
C ASN A 339 11.98 15.71 16.20
N ARG A 340 12.10 14.69 17.06
CA ARG A 340 13.30 13.84 17.19
C ARG A 340 13.75 13.16 15.88
N ASP A 341 12.81 12.94 14.95
CA ASP A 341 13.03 12.31 13.65
C ASP A 341 13.23 13.34 12.51
N GLY A 342 13.11 14.63 12.83
CA GLY A 342 13.44 15.75 11.97
C GLY A 342 12.29 16.71 11.69
N GLY A 343 12.61 18.00 11.61
CA GLY A 343 11.65 19.09 11.45
C GLY A 343 10.94 19.47 12.75
N PHE A 344 9.70 19.95 12.66
CA PHE A 344 8.86 20.35 13.80
C PHE A 344 7.53 19.58 13.83
N TYR A 345 6.98 19.39 15.03
CA TYR A 345 5.55 19.09 15.15
C TYR A 345 4.75 20.32 14.73
N ASN A 346 3.88 20.17 13.73
CA ASN A 346 3.11 21.28 13.16
C ASN A 346 1.60 21.04 13.33
N LYS A 347 0.93 22.01 13.94
CA LYS A 347 -0.53 22.15 13.94
C LYS A 347 -0.81 23.66 13.78
N GLY A 348 -1.79 23.99 12.94
CA GLY A 348 -2.10 25.38 12.59
C GLY A 348 -2.32 26.23 13.83
N THR A 349 -1.76 27.45 13.82
CA THR A 349 -1.70 28.48 14.88
C THR A 349 -0.79 28.22 16.08
N ASP A 350 -0.06 27.10 16.12
CA ASP A 350 0.97 26.89 17.15
C ASP A 350 2.30 27.57 16.76
N TYR A 351 3.06 28.04 17.75
CA TYR A 351 4.26 28.85 17.53
C TYR A 351 5.54 28.04 17.70
N ARG A 352 6.51 28.25 16.82
CA ARG A 352 7.85 27.66 16.87
C ARG A 352 8.89 28.76 17.02
N TRP A 353 9.89 28.54 17.86
CA TRP A 353 11.01 29.45 18.01
C TRP A 353 12.07 29.21 16.91
N PRO A 354 12.58 30.23 16.20
CA PRO A 354 12.36 31.67 16.36
C PRO A 354 11.25 32.28 15.48
N GLY A 355 10.51 31.43 14.77
CA GLY A 355 9.42 31.79 13.88
C GLY A 355 9.83 31.71 12.41
N PHE A 356 8.91 31.20 11.58
CA PHE A 356 9.25 30.74 10.24
C PHE A 356 8.30 31.27 9.16
N PRO A 357 8.74 31.35 7.88
CA PRO A 357 7.88 31.71 6.76
C PRO A 357 6.64 30.82 6.62
N SER A 358 6.76 29.53 6.96
CA SER A 358 5.63 28.59 6.99
C SER A 358 4.52 28.99 7.96
N GLY A 359 4.80 29.84 8.96
CA GLY A 359 3.83 30.39 9.91
C GLY A 359 3.31 31.79 9.57
N ASN A 360 3.62 32.32 8.38
CA ASN A 360 3.23 33.69 8.00
C ASN A 360 1.71 33.91 8.01
N GLY A 361 0.90 32.87 7.77
CA GLY A 361 -0.57 32.96 7.81
C GLY A 361 -1.13 33.41 9.15
N TYR A 362 -0.38 33.25 10.25
CA TYR A 362 -0.74 33.68 11.60
C TYR A 362 0.36 34.55 12.26
N ASN A 363 1.23 35.16 11.44
CA ASN A 363 2.26 36.11 11.87
C ASN A 363 3.30 35.53 12.86
N GLU A 364 3.63 34.24 12.76
CA GLU A 364 4.51 33.53 13.72
C GLU A 364 5.81 34.31 14.03
N THR A 365 6.55 34.74 13.00
CA THR A 365 7.82 35.47 13.19
C THR A 365 7.62 36.78 13.97
N ALA A 366 6.56 37.54 13.67
CA ALA A 366 6.29 38.80 14.36
C ALA A 366 5.89 38.58 15.82
N VAL A 367 5.08 37.55 16.08
CA VAL A 367 4.65 37.19 17.45
C VAL A 367 5.83 36.69 18.27
N MET A 368 6.69 35.82 17.73
CA MET A 368 7.83 35.29 18.47
C MET A 368 8.87 36.37 18.79
N ASN A 369 9.11 37.31 17.87
CA ASN A 369 9.96 38.48 18.17
C ASN A 369 9.33 39.35 19.26
N LEU A 370 8.03 39.64 19.18
CA LEU A 370 7.32 40.42 20.20
C LEU A 370 7.40 39.75 21.58
N MET A 371 7.19 38.43 21.66
CA MET A 371 7.30 37.68 22.90
C MET A 371 8.71 37.77 23.48
N ARG A 372 9.75 37.65 22.65
CA ARG A 372 11.13 37.81 23.09
C ARG A 372 11.40 39.21 23.63
N ASP A 373 11.01 40.24 22.89
CA ASP A 373 11.20 41.64 23.28
C ASP A 373 10.53 41.90 24.64
N LYS A 374 9.28 41.47 24.79
CA LYS A 374 8.49 41.71 26.00
C LYS A 374 8.92 40.89 27.21
N ALA A 375 9.38 39.66 26.99
CA ALA A 375 9.97 38.83 28.05
C ALA A 375 11.24 39.46 28.63
N HIS A 376 12.09 40.08 27.80
CA HIS A 376 13.28 40.79 28.28
C HIS A 376 12.94 42.16 28.89
N GLU A 377 11.99 42.89 28.30
CA GLU A 377 11.53 44.19 28.81
C GLU A 377 10.95 44.10 30.23
N ILE A 378 10.07 43.12 30.51
CA ILE A 378 9.47 42.96 31.84
C ILE A 378 10.52 42.60 32.91
N GLN A 379 11.63 41.98 32.50
CA GLN A 379 12.77 41.67 33.37
C GLN A 379 13.77 42.83 33.50
N GLY A 380 13.62 43.89 32.71
CA GLY A 380 14.61 44.98 32.62
C GLY A 380 15.96 44.51 32.05
N LYS A 381 15.95 43.47 31.21
CA LYS A 381 17.17 42.91 30.58
C LYS A 381 17.28 43.36 29.12
N ALA A 382 18.52 43.46 28.63
CA ALA A 382 18.78 43.63 27.21
C ALA A 382 18.58 42.30 26.46
N LEU A 383 18.24 42.35 25.17
CA LEU A 383 18.15 41.17 24.32
C LEU A 383 19.50 40.45 24.28
N GLU A 384 19.51 39.18 24.67
CA GLU A 384 20.69 38.33 24.57
C GLU A 384 20.92 37.89 23.12
N ALA A 385 22.14 37.47 22.78
CA ALA A 385 22.42 36.91 21.45
C ALA A 385 21.82 35.49 21.33
N ILE A 386 21.44 35.09 20.12
CA ILE A 386 20.97 33.72 19.86
C ILE A 386 22.18 32.80 19.84
N ASN A 387 22.18 31.82 20.75
CA ASN A 387 23.17 30.74 20.76
C ASN A 387 22.60 29.50 20.07
N LEU A 388 23.38 28.89 19.18
CA LEU A 388 22.96 27.71 18.41
C LEU A 388 23.86 26.53 18.77
N ASP A 389 23.25 25.44 19.20
CA ASP A 389 23.94 24.17 19.39
C ASP A 389 24.26 23.53 18.02
N ALA A 390 25.25 22.63 18.00
CA ALA A 390 25.46 21.80 16.82
C ALA A 390 24.23 20.93 16.59
N PRO A 391 23.60 20.95 15.39
CA PRO A 391 22.53 20.02 15.08
C PRO A 391 23.06 18.58 15.05
N ILE A 392 22.18 17.59 15.14
CA ILE A 392 22.56 16.17 15.10
C ILE A 392 21.98 15.56 13.82
N LEU A 393 22.86 15.21 12.88
CA LEU A 393 22.48 14.41 11.72
C LEU A 393 22.05 13.02 12.18
N LEU A 394 20.87 12.60 11.71
CA LEU A 394 20.38 11.23 11.90
C LEU A 394 21.10 10.28 10.92
N PRO A 395 21.06 8.95 11.15
CA PRO A 395 21.59 7.99 10.21
C PRO A 395 21.07 8.21 8.79
N ILE A 396 21.98 8.27 7.82
CA ILE A 396 21.66 8.48 6.41
C ILE A 396 21.67 7.12 5.71
N GLU A 397 20.50 6.52 5.55
CA GLU A 397 20.34 5.30 4.74
C GLU A 397 20.39 5.59 3.23
N SER A 398 20.02 6.81 2.86
CA SER A 398 20.00 7.28 1.48
C SER A 398 20.33 8.76 1.39
N VAL A 399 21.11 9.12 0.38
CA VAL A 399 21.43 10.51 0.03
C VAL A 399 20.20 11.33 -0.36
N LEU A 400 19.07 10.66 -0.65
CA LEU A 400 17.78 11.29 -0.96
C LEU A 400 16.87 11.44 0.28
N SER A 401 17.35 11.07 1.46
CA SER A 401 16.59 11.11 2.71
C SER A 401 17.49 11.50 3.89
N ILE A 402 18.01 12.73 3.89
CA ILE A 402 18.84 13.28 4.96
C ILE A 402 17.97 14.06 5.94
N SER A 403 17.86 13.57 7.18
CA SER A 403 17.15 14.22 8.28
C SER A 403 18.08 14.52 9.46
N TRP A 404 17.67 15.45 10.32
CA TRP A 404 18.44 15.87 11.48
C TRP A 404 17.54 16.33 12.62
N LYS A 405 18.05 16.18 13.84
CA LYS A 405 17.57 16.88 15.02
C LYS A 405 18.06 18.33 14.95
N GLY A 406 17.11 19.27 14.99
CA GLY A 406 17.39 20.70 14.85
C GLY A 406 18.15 21.32 16.03
N SER A 407 18.31 22.64 15.99
CA SER A 407 18.87 23.42 17.09
C SER A 407 17.89 24.51 17.49
N ALA A 408 17.57 24.62 18.79
CA ALA A 408 16.79 25.71 19.34
C ALA A 408 17.31 27.08 18.83
N GLY A 409 16.42 27.86 18.23
CA GLY A 409 16.73 29.18 17.68
C GLY A 409 17.33 29.20 16.27
N ALA A 410 17.58 28.05 15.64
CA ALA A 410 18.00 28.00 14.24
C ALA A 410 16.85 28.41 13.32
N LYS A 411 17.17 29.12 12.23
CA LYS A 411 16.23 29.41 11.14
C LYS A 411 16.49 28.55 9.92
N THR A 412 17.76 28.30 9.62
CA THR A 412 18.20 27.56 8.44
C THR A 412 19.43 26.73 8.72
N TYR A 413 19.76 25.82 7.81
CA TYR A 413 20.91 24.92 7.88
C TYR A 413 21.67 24.91 6.56
N ASP A 414 22.99 24.86 6.64
CA ASP A 414 23.84 24.57 5.48
C ASP A 414 24.29 23.11 5.53
N ILE A 415 23.82 22.31 4.58
CA ILE A 415 24.20 20.90 4.43
C ILE A 415 25.47 20.82 3.62
N GLN A 416 26.45 20.08 4.15
CA GLN A 416 27.79 19.95 3.59
C GLN A 416 28.10 18.48 3.27
N ARG A 417 28.84 18.27 2.17
CA ARG A 417 29.27 16.96 1.69
C ARG A 417 30.78 16.92 1.42
N ALA A 418 31.39 15.78 1.66
CA ALA A 418 32.78 15.48 1.29
C ALA A 418 32.93 14.02 0.82
N GLU A 419 33.96 13.71 0.04
CA GLU A 419 34.32 12.34 -0.35
C GLU A 419 35.21 11.64 0.69
N THR A 420 35.72 12.38 1.68
CA THR A 420 36.50 11.84 2.80
C THR A 420 35.97 12.41 4.12
N PRO A 421 36.15 11.72 5.26
CA PRO A 421 35.63 12.17 6.55
C PRO A 421 36.26 13.48 7.04
N ASN A 422 37.40 13.90 6.46
CA ASN A 422 38.09 15.12 6.86
C ASN A 422 37.90 16.28 5.87
N GLY A 423 37.07 16.09 4.83
CA GLY A 423 36.85 17.07 3.78
C GLY A 423 37.72 16.86 2.53
N PRO A 424 37.87 17.88 1.67
CA PRO A 424 37.26 19.20 1.77
C PRO A 424 35.73 19.15 1.74
N TRP A 425 35.08 20.05 2.47
CA TRP A 425 33.63 20.11 2.60
C TRP A 425 33.04 21.14 1.64
N SER A 426 32.01 20.74 0.90
CA SER A 426 31.26 21.61 -0.01
C SER A 426 29.82 21.74 0.46
N VAL A 427 29.27 22.96 0.43
CA VAL A 427 27.84 23.19 0.71
C VAL A 427 27.02 22.70 -0.48
N ILE A 428 26.10 21.78 -0.24
CA ILE A 428 25.21 21.18 -1.25
C ILE A 428 23.75 21.61 -1.07
N GLY A 429 23.40 22.14 0.10
CA GLY A 429 22.14 22.80 0.36
C GLY A 429 22.41 23.98 1.28
N ALA A 430 22.13 25.20 0.81
CA ALA A 430 22.29 26.42 1.59
C ALA A 430 20.93 26.90 2.09
N ASP A 431 20.91 27.43 3.31
CA ASP A 431 19.73 28.03 3.93
C ASP A 431 18.48 27.13 3.94
N VAL A 432 18.68 25.83 4.15
CA VAL A 432 17.58 24.86 4.19
C VAL A 432 16.81 25.02 5.49
N SER A 433 15.49 25.15 5.40
CA SER A 433 14.58 25.23 6.55
C SER A 433 14.05 23.85 6.91
N ASP A 434 14.09 23.49 8.19
CA ASP A 434 13.45 22.29 8.74
C ASP A 434 11.98 22.53 9.14
N SER A 435 11.46 23.75 8.96
CA SER A 435 10.07 24.12 9.27
C SER A 435 9.11 24.02 8.08
N ASP A 436 9.62 23.92 6.84
CA ASP A 436 8.84 24.10 5.61
C ASP A 436 7.77 23.01 5.44
N ILE A 437 8.13 21.75 5.68
CA ILE A 437 7.23 20.60 5.62
C ILE A 437 7.65 19.61 6.71
N PRO A 438 6.78 19.28 7.69
CA PRO A 438 7.07 18.24 8.68
C PRO A 438 7.53 16.96 7.99
N TYR A 439 8.59 16.32 8.49
CA TYR A 439 9.10 15.05 7.98
C TYR A 439 9.66 15.05 6.55
N LYS A 440 9.95 16.21 5.94
CA LYS A 440 10.57 16.22 4.61
C LYS A 440 12.10 16.21 4.75
N PRO A 441 12.77 15.07 4.53
CA PRO A 441 14.22 15.03 4.53
C PRO A 441 14.80 15.87 3.38
N PHE A 442 15.99 16.41 3.61
CA PHE A 442 16.80 17.01 2.55
C PHE A 442 17.24 15.93 1.54
N LYS A 443 17.26 16.30 0.26
CA LYS A 443 17.65 15.40 -0.84
C LYS A 443 18.91 15.92 -1.51
N ASP A 444 20.01 15.19 -1.41
CA ASP A 444 21.20 15.45 -2.20
C ASP A 444 21.02 14.87 -3.61
N SER A 445 20.32 15.61 -4.47
CA SER A 445 20.14 15.27 -5.89
C SER A 445 21.41 15.42 -6.73
N THR A 446 22.49 15.93 -6.14
CA THR A 446 23.77 16.16 -6.82
C THR A 446 24.79 15.04 -6.55
N ALA A 447 24.45 14.06 -5.71
CA ALA A 447 25.31 12.93 -5.39
C ALA A 447 25.54 12.05 -6.63
N VAL A 448 26.80 11.73 -6.93
CA VAL A 448 27.14 10.85 -8.05
C VAL A 448 26.97 9.39 -7.63
N ASN A 449 26.11 8.66 -8.35
CA ASN A 449 25.81 7.25 -8.06
C ASN A 449 27.07 6.38 -7.99
N GLY A 450 27.13 5.50 -7.00
CA GLY A 450 28.30 4.64 -6.74
C GLY A 450 29.46 5.35 -6.02
N THR A 451 29.36 6.65 -5.76
CA THR A 451 30.37 7.40 -4.97
C THR A 451 30.03 7.31 -3.49
N VAL A 452 31.07 7.23 -2.65
CA VAL A 452 30.94 7.25 -1.20
C VAL A 452 31.09 8.69 -0.70
N TYR A 453 30.11 9.14 0.09
CA TYR A 453 30.11 10.48 0.68
C TYR A 453 30.03 10.47 2.20
N TYR A 454 30.46 11.57 2.79
CA TYR A 454 30.32 11.94 4.18
C TYR A 454 29.53 13.26 4.25
N TYR A 455 28.61 13.36 5.19
CA TYR A 455 27.74 14.52 5.37
C TYR A 455 27.92 15.13 6.75
N ARG A 456 27.82 16.45 6.82
CA ARG A 456 27.69 17.24 8.06
C ARG A 456 26.86 18.49 7.77
N MET A 457 26.51 19.24 8.80
CA MET A 457 25.79 20.51 8.63
C MET A 457 26.09 21.50 9.75
N VAL A 458 25.74 22.76 9.51
CA VAL A 458 25.75 23.82 10.51
C VAL A 458 24.37 24.47 10.56
N ALA A 459 23.94 24.88 11.75
CA ALA A 459 22.71 25.64 11.96
C ALA A 459 23.01 27.14 11.88
N LYS A 460 22.06 27.93 11.38
CA LYS A 460 22.21 29.38 11.18
C LYS A 460 20.98 30.16 11.62
N ASN A 461 21.20 31.37 12.12
CA ASN A 461 20.18 32.40 12.31
C ASN A 461 20.82 33.79 12.23
N GLY A 462 20.71 34.45 11.06
CA GLY A 462 21.44 35.68 10.80
C GLY A 462 22.94 35.44 10.83
N ASP A 463 23.66 36.22 11.65
CA ASP A 463 25.11 36.08 11.83
C ASP A 463 25.51 34.93 12.79
N ALA A 464 24.55 34.36 13.53
CA ALA A 464 24.81 33.21 14.41
C ALA A 464 24.94 31.93 13.57
N VAL A 465 26.06 31.21 13.76
CA VAL A 465 26.35 29.92 13.12
C VAL A 465 26.85 28.94 14.17
N SER A 466 26.30 27.74 14.21
CA SER A 466 26.73 26.71 15.17
C SER A 466 28.02 26.00 14.76
N ALA A 467 28.60 25.24 15.69
CA ALA A 467 29.60 24.24 15.35
C ALA A 467 29.00 23.17 14.41
N PRO A 468 29.82 22.51 13.56
CA PRO A 468 29.33 21.45 12.70
C PRO A 468 28.72 20.29 13.48
N SER A 469 27.70 19.66 12.91
CA SER A 469 27.10 18.42 13.39
C SER A 469 28.12 17.29 13.48
N ASN A 470 27.68 16.16 14.06
CA ASN A 470 28.32 14.87 13.80
C ASN A 470 28.44 14.61 12.28
N ILE A 471 29.46 13.85 11.90
CA ILE A 471 29.68 13.41 10.53
C ILE A 471 29.00 12.05 10.34
N ILE A 472 28.20 11.91 9.28
CA ILE A 472 27.61 10.64 8.87
C ILE A 472 28.23 10.18 7.54
N GLY A 473 28.78 8.97 7.55
CA GLY A 473 29.35 8.29 6.39
C GLY A 473 30.29 7.16 6.82
N PRO A 474 30.75 6.30 5.89
CA PRO A 474 30.54 6.37 4.45
C PRO A 474 29.09 6.05 4.04
N VAL A 475 28.47 6.93 3.24
CA VAL A 475 27.17 6.71 2.60
C VAL A 475 27.40 6.44 1.12
N LEU A 476 27.03 5.25 0.64
CA LEU A 476 27.06 4.95 -0.79
C LEU A 476 25.89 5.64 -1.48
N ALA A 477 26.17 6.61 -2.34
CA ALA A 477 25.14 7.26 -3.13
C ALA A 477 24.45 6.24 -4.05
N SER A 478 23.17 5.99 -3.79
CA SER A 478 22.29 5.16 -4.62
C SER A 478 21.00 5.93 -4.89
N THR A 479 20.58 5.99 -6.14
CA THR A 479 19.33 6.64 -6.56
C THR A 479 18.15 5.67 -6.46
N ILE A 480 16.91 6.18 -6.53
CA ILE A 480 15.69 5.36 -6.73
C ILE A 480 15.93 4.40 -7.93
N PRO A 481 15.51 3.12 -7.87
CA PRO A 481 15.68 2.19 -8.97
C PRO A 481 14.93 2.69 -10.23
N PRO A 482 15.41 2.37 -11.44
CA PRO A 482 14.64 2.59 -12.65
C PRO A 482 13.29 1.88 -12.61
N VAL A 483 12.32 2.42 -13.36
CA VAL A 483 11.00 1.79 -13.53
C VAL A 483 11.18 0.39 -14.11
N PRO A 484 10.62 -0.67 -13.47
CA PRO A 484 10.63 -2.00 -14.04
C PRO A 484 10.00 -2.03 -15.43
N ALA A 485 10.50 -2.92 -16.30
CA ALA A 485 9.79 -3.25 -17.53
C ALA A 485 8.39 -3.79 -17.22
N ALA A 486 7.50 -3.75 -18.22
CA ALA A 486 6.16 -4.32 -18.08
C ALA A 486 6.25 -5.77 -17.60
N PRO A 487 5.49 -6.16 -16.56
CA PRO A 487 5.44 -7.55 -16.12
C PRO A 487 4.94 -8.47 -17.24
N ILE A 488 5.46 -9.69 -17.24
CA ILE A 488 5.13 -10.75 -18.18
C ILE A 488 4.30 -11.79 -17.44
N ILE A 489 3.25 -12.28 -18.10
CA ILE A 489 2.45 -13.41 -17.61
C ILE A 489 3.23 -14.68 -17.90
N VAL A 490 3.48 -15.51 -16.88
CA VAL A 490 4.09 -16.83 -17.08
C VAL A 490 2.95 -17.83 -17.34
N PRO A 491 2.84 -18.41 -18.54
CA PRO A 491 1.73 -19.31 -18.86
C PRO A 491 1.99 -20.69 -18.24
N PHE A 492 1.36 -20.94 -17.10
CA PHE A 492 0.74 -22.24 -16.82
C PHE A 492 -0.75 -21.96 -16.89
N GLN A 493 -1.50 -22.76 -17.65
CA GLN A 493 -2.86 -22.42 -18.04
C GLN A 493 -3.70 -22.01 -16.80
N THR A 494 -3.97 -20.70 -16.69
CA THR A 494 -4.96 -20.02 -15.83
C THR A 494 -4.59 -19.48 -14.44
N VAL A 495 -3.30 -19.37 -14.04
CA VAL A 495 -2.92 -18.60 -12.82
C VAL A 495 -2.33 -17.22 -13.15
N THR A 496 -2.75 -16.19 -12.40
CA THR A 496 -2.07 -14.89 -12.25
C THR A 496 -0.70 -15.03 -11.60
N SER A 497 0.23 -15.66 -12.30
CA SER A 497 1.65 -15.70 -11.96
C SER A 497 2.37 -14.63 -12.76
N ILE A 498 2.75 -13.57 -12.06
CA ILE A 498 3.31 -12.34 -12.62
C ILE A 498 4.82 -12.42 -12.44
N SER A 499 5.55 -12.32 -13.54
CA SER A 499 7.01 -12.22 -13.54
C SER A 499 7.44 -10.86 -14.09
N TRP A 500 8.67 -10.43 -13.78
CA TRP A 500 9.24 -9.19 -14.28
C TRP A 500 10.76 -9.30 -14.36
N MET A 501 11.35 -8.55 -15.29
CA MET A 501 12.80 -8.46 -15.40
C MET A 501 13.38 -7.71 -14.20
N PRO A 502 14.55 -8.11 -13.68
CA PRO A 502 15.18 -7.35 -12.60
C PRO A 502 15.44 -5.90 -13.03
N SER A 503 15.03 -4.94 -12.21
CA SER A 503 15.41 -3.54 -12.37
C SER A 503 16.76 -3.29 -11.71
N GLN A 504 17.60 -2.48 -12.34
CA GLN A 504 18.93 -2.17 -11.84
C GLN A 504 18.84 -1.52 -10.46
N TRP A 505 19.67 -1.97 -9.52
CA TRP A 505 19.73 -1.49 -8.13
C TRP A 505 18.46 -1.71 -7.30
N ALA A 506 17.48 -2.46 -7.80
CA ALA A 506 16.33 -2.89 -7.01
C ALA A 506 16.76 -3.94 -5.98
N VAL A 507 16.31 -3.77 -4.74
CA VAL A 507 16.48 -4.74 -3.64
C VAL A 507 15.20 -5.55 -3.47
N THR A 508 14.03 -4.91 -3.58
CA THR A 508 12.72 -5.57 -3.48
C THR A 508 11.73 -5.01 -4.51
N TYR A 509 10.57 -5.65 -4.65
CA TYR A 509 9.50 -5.26 -5.55
C TYR A 509 8.13 -5.27 -4.87
N GLU A 510 7.19 -4.50 -5.43
CA GLU A 510 5.77 -4.52 -5.10
C GLU A 510 4.95 -4.83 -6.35
N VAL A 511 3.95 -5.70 -6.23
CA VAL A 511 2.96 -6.03 -7.28
C VAL A 511 1.62 -5.44 -6.86
N GLU A 512 1.05 -4.62 -7.73
CA GLU A 512 -0.26 -3.97 -7.53
C GLU A 512 -1.29 -4.57 -8.50
N ARG A 513 -2.55 -4.66 -8.05
CA ARG A 513 -3.72 -5.14 -8.80
C ARG A 513 -4.84 -4.11 -8.82
N ALA A 514 -5.59 -4.03 -9.92
CA ALA A 514 -6.85 -3.31 -10.02
C ALA A 514 -7.87 -4.09 -10.88
N THR A 515 -9.16 -3.83 -10.73
CA THR A 515 -10.22 -4.35 -11.64
C THR A 515 -10.48 -3.43 -12.83
N ASN A 516 -9.85 -2.25 -12.84
CA ASN A 516 -9.89 -1.26 -13.91
C ASN A 516 -8.45 -0.72 -14.13
N PRO A 517 -8.01 -0.48 -15.37
CA PRO A 517 -6.66 0.03 -15.65
C PRO A 517 -6.36 1.39 -15.00
N ASP A 518 -7.37 2.20 -14.69
CA ASP A 518 -7.19 3.49 -14.01
C ASP A 518 -7.19 3.36 -12.47
N GLY A 519 -7.44 2.16 -11.95
CA GLY A 519 -7.51 1.87 -10.52
C GLY A 519 -8.94 1.87 -9.95
N PRO A 520 -9.09 1.88 -8.62
CA PRO A 520 -8.04 2.00 -7.62
C PRO A 520 -7.10 0.77 -7.59
N TRP A 521 -5.82 1.03 -7.28
CA TRP A 521 -4.76 0.02 -7.23
C TRP A 521 -4.53 -0.46 -5.80
N THR A 522 -4.40 -1.77 -5.62
CA THR A 522 -4.14 -2.41 -4.32
C THR A 522 -2.85 -3.22 -4.40
N VAL A 523 -1.98 -3.12 -3.39
CA VAL A 523 -0.77 -3.94 -3.31
C VAL A 523 -1.16 -5.38 -2.93
N VAL A 524 -0.88 -6.32 -3.81
CA VAL A 524 -1.14 -7.76 -3.59
C VAL A 524 0.12 -8.52 -3.20
N GLY A 525 1.30 -8.05 -3.64
CA GLY A 525 2.60 -8.57 -3.21
C GLY A 525 3.52 -7.44 -2.77
N LYS A 526 4.14 -7.56 -1.59
CA LYS A 526 5.00 -6.52 -0.99
C LYS A 526 6.33 -7.11 -0.53
N GLY A 527 7.44 -6.37 -0.75
CA GLY A 527 8.77 -6.77 -0.29
C GLY A 527 9.34 -7.99 -1.04
N LEU A 528 8.86 -8.24 -2.27
CA LEU A 528 9.22 -9.41 -3.05
C LEU A 528 10.69 -9.34 -3.48
N LEU A 529 11.43 -10.43 -3.27
CA LEU A 529 12.81 -10.58 -3.70
C LEU A 529 12.87 -11.17 -5.10
N GLU A 530 14.06 -11.14 -5.71
CA GLU A 530 14.27 -11.72 -7.04
C GLU A 530 13.88 -13.20 -7.14
N ARG A 531 14.03 -13.95 -6.04
CA ARG A 531 13.69 -15.38 -5.92
C ARG A 531 12.19 -15.65 -5.81
N ASP A 532 11.39 -14.63 -5.51
CA ASP A 532 9.94 -14.75 -5.35
C ASP A 532 9.20 -14.58 -6.69
N ARG A 533 9.95 -14.57 -7.80
CA ARG A 533 9.44 -14.54 -9.16
C ARG A 533 9.40 -15.96 -9.75
N PRO A 534 8.30 -16.35 -10.42
CA PRO A 534 7.07 -15.58 -10.59
C PRO A 534 6.25 -15.49 -9.29
N TYR A 535 5.58 -14.36 -9.09
CA TYR A 535 4.69 -14.13 -7.95
C TYR A 535 3.25 -14.53 -8.30
N THR A 536 2.62 -15.38 -7.49
CA THR A 536 1.22 -15.82 -7.66
C THR A 536 0.27 -15.03 -6.76
N ASP A 537 -0.68 -14.30 -7.35
CA ASP A 537 -1.75 -13.65 -6.58
C ASP A 537 -2.84 -14.66 -6.19
N ARG A 538 -2.73 -15.23 -4.98
CA ARG A 538 -3.69 -16.20 -4.41
C ARG A 538 -5.01 -15.58 -3.93
N THR A 539 -5.16 -14.27 -4.02
CA THR A 539 -6.33 -13.54 -3.51
C THR A 539 -7.33 -13.17 -4.62
N ALA A 540 -6.98 -13.41 -5.88
CA ALA A 540 -7.82 -13.13 -7.04
C ALA A 540 -9.10 -14.00 -7.03
N GLN A 541 -10.20 -13.47 -7.58
CA GLN A 541 -11.45 -14.19 -7.78
C GLN A 541 -11.60 -14.67 -9.23
N GLY A 542 -12.24 -15.82 -9.41
CA GLY A 542 -12.52 -16.40 -10.72
C GLY A 542 -13.50 -15.56 -11.53
N GLY A 543 -13.31 -15.49 -12.85
CA GLY A 543 -14.19 -14.74 -13.76
C GLY A 543 -14.07 -13.22 -13.69
N VAL A 544 -13.26 -12.66 -12.77
CA VAL A 544 -13.03 -11.21 -12.66
C VAL A 544 -11.80 -10.79 -13.49
N PRO A 545 -11.90 -9.79 -14.38
CA PRO A 545 -10.75 -9.25 -15.11
C PRO A 545 -9.89 -8.37 -14.21
N TYR A 546 -8.60 -8.71 -14.09
CA TYR A 546 -7.64 -7.95 -13.29
C TYR A 546 -6.49 -7.37 -14.12
N TYR A 547 -6.02 -6.20 -13.71
CA TYR A 547 -4.86 -5.50 -14.24
C TYR A 547 -3.77 -5.49 -13.18
N TYR A 548 -2.52 -5.67 -13.60
CA TYR A 548 -1.37 -5.68 -12.71
C TYR A 548 -0.25 -4.75 -13.16
N ARG A 549 0.56 -4.28 -12.21
CA ARG A 549 1.79 -3.51 -12.46
C ARG A 549 2.79 -3.71 -11.31
N VAL A 550 4.07 -3.42 -11.57
CA VAL A 550 5.18 -3.69 -10.64
C VAL A 550 5.98 -2.42 -10.34
N LYS A 551 6.42 -2.25 -9.10
CA LYS A 551 7.39 -1.24 -8.66
C LYS A 551 8.67 -1.89 -8.15
N ALA A 552 9.81 -1.23 -8.36
CA ALA A 552 11.10 -1.62 -7.78
C ALA A 552 11.46 -0.70 -6.62
N ASN A 553 12.09 -1.24 -5.58
CA ASN A 553 12.43 -0.51 -4.37
C ASN A 553 13.88 -0.76 -3.97
N ASN A 554 14.55 0.25 -3.44
CA ASN A 554 15.80 0.14 -2.69
C ASN A 554 15.81 1.17 -1.54
N ALA A 555 16.94 1.31 -0.84
CA ALA A 555 17.10 2.32 0.22
C ALA A 555 16.88 3.77 -0.28
N GLY A 556 17.06 4.02 -1.58
CA GLY A 556 16.78 5.29 -2.25
C GLY A 556 15.29 5.60 -2.46
N GLY A 557 14.39 4.60 -2.36
CA GLY A 557 12.94 4.73 -2.50
C GLY A 557 12.33 3.82 -3.57
N SER A 558 11.04 4.03 -3.85
CA SER A 558 10.26 3.27 -4.85
C SER A 558 10.28 3.93 -6.23
N SER A 559 10.40 3.13 -7.28
CA SER A 559 10.22 3.57 -8.66
C SER A 559 8.77 4.01 -8.94
N LEU A 560 8.54 4.70 -10.06
CA LEU A 560 7.20 4.73 -10.66
C LEU A 560 6.77 3.29 -11.06
N PRO A 561 5.46 3.00 -11.15
CA PRO A 561 4.99 1.69 -11.56
C PRO A 561 5.31 1.41 -13.04
N SER A 562 5.52 0.14 -13.36
CA SER A 562 5.62 -0.36 -14.74
C SER A 562 4.37 -0.04 -15.56
N ALA A 563 4.43 -0.29 -16.87
CA ALA A 563 3.23 -0.40 -17.68
C ALA A 563 2.30 -1.51 -17.14
N ILE A 564 1.00 -1.36 -17.41
CA ILE A 564 -0.06 -2.26 -16.96
C ILE A 564 -0.07 -3.53 -17.82
N VAL A 565 -0.27 -4.69 -17.20
CA VAL A 565 -0.59 -5.96 -17.87
C VAL A 565 -2.01 -6.40 -17.51
N GLY A 566 -2.79 -6.81 -18.50
CA GLY A 566 -4.18 -7.28 -18.33
C GLY A 566 -5.12 -6.82 -19.45
N PRO A 567 -6.42 -7.18 -19.37
CA PRO A 567 -7.03 -7.92 -18.26
C PRO A 567 -6.57 -9.39 -18.20
N ILE A 568 -6.40 -9.91 -16.99
CA ILE A 568 -6.13 -11.31 -16.70
C ILE A 568 -7.32 -11.88 -15.96
N ILE A 569 -7.86 -13.00 -16.44
CA ILE A 569 -9.00 -13.70 -15.82
C ILE A 569 -8.49 -15.04 -15.28
N VAL A 570 -8.82 -15.33 -14.03
CA VAL A 570 -8.58 -16.65 -13.43
C VAL A 570 -9.73 -17.57 -13.83
N HIS A 571 -9.41 -18.71 -14.44
CA HIS A 571 -10.40 -19.70 -14.87
C HIS A 571 -10.41 -20.94 -13.98
N ASN A 572 -9.27 -21.56 -13.68
CA ASN A 572 -9.19 -22.65 -12.70
C ASN A 572 -8.88 -22.11 -11.29
N LEU A 573 -9.91 -22.00 -10.46
CA LEU A 573 -9.79 -21.58 -9.07
C LEU A 573 -8.97 -22.57 -8.22
N ALA A 574 -8.96 -23.87 -8.55
CA ALA A 574 -8.25 -24.88 -7.78
C ALA A 574 -6.73 -24.62 -7.74
N GLN A 575 -6.18 -23.90 -8.72
CA GLN A 575 -4.78 -23.49 -8.76
C GLN A 575 -4.43 -22.39 -7.74
N LEU A 576 -5.40 -21.58 -7.32
CA LEU A 576 -5.19 -20.57 -6.28
C LEU A 576 -5.16 -21.18 -4.88
N ALA A 577 -5.72 -22.39 -4.73
CA ALA A 577 -5.90 -23.04 -3.44
C ALA A 577 -4.58 -23.56 -2.84
N GLN A 578 -4.54 -23.61 -1.52
CA GLN A 578 -3.64 -24.49 -0.79
C GLN A 578 -4.24 -25.90 -0.78
N ILE A 579 -3.50 -26.85 -1.34
CA ILE A 579 -3.97 -28.22 -1.53
C ILE A 579 -3.47 -29.12 -0.40
N THR A 580 -4.39 -29.88 0.19
CA THR A 580 -4.12 -30.89 1.22
C THR A 580 -4.68 -32.23 0.78
N VAL A 581 -3.90 -33.30 0.92
CA VAL A 581 -4.29 -34.66 0.56
C VAL A 581 -4.11 -35.60 1.74
N ASP A 582 -4.81 -36.73 1.77
CA ASP A 582 -4.63 -37.74 2.80
C ASP A 582 -3.22 -38.37 2.75
N SER A 583 -2.69 -38.55 1.54
CA SER A 583 -1.42 -39.22 1.32
C SER A 583 -0.81 -38.88 -0.05
N VAL A 584 0.49 -39.12 -0.20
CA VAL A 584 1.24 -38.90 -1.45
C VAL A 584 2.14 -40.10 -1.70
N ASN A 585 2.17 -40.58 -2.95
CA ASN A 585 3.04 -41.68 -3.37
C ASN A 585 4.15 -41.19 -4.32
N GLY A 586 5.38 -41.16 -3.81
CA GLY A 586 6.57 -40.76 -4.57
C GLY A 586 6.54 -39.30 -5.00
N THR A 587 6.88 -39.03 -6.26
CA THR A 587 6.93 -37.68 -6.85
C THR A 587 5.57 -37.19 -7.37
N ASN A 588 4.49 -37.97 -7.18
CA ASN A 588 3.15 -37.66 -7.66
C ASN A 588 2.37 -36.84 -6.61
N VAL A 589 2.81 -35.61 -6.41
CA VAL A 589 2.32 -34.69 -5.37
C VAL A 589 0.96 -34.07 -5.74
N ALA A 590 0.26 -33.52 -4.73
CA ALA A 590 -1.05 -32.91 -4.90
C ALA A 590 -1.09 -31.75 -5.92
N ALA A 591 0.01 -30.99 -6.04
CA ALA A 591 0.09 -29.87 -7.00
C ALA A 591 -0.02 -30.31 -8.46
N ASN A 592 0.35 -31.56 -8.77
CA ASN A 592 0.22 -32.11 -10.12
C ASN A 592 -1.24 -32.28 -10.55
N ALA A 593 -2.20 -32.27 -9.61
CA ALA A 593 -3.62 -32.40 -9.93
C ALA A 593 -4.27 -31.09 -10.39
N VAL A 594 -3.50 -30.00 -10.46
CA VAL A 594 -3.98 -28.68 -10.92
C VAL A 594 -2.96 -27.98 -11.83
N ASP A 595 -1.93 -28.68 -12.30
CA ASP A 595 -0.81 -28.04 -13.01
C ASP A 595 -1.08 -27.79 -14.50
N GLY A 596 -2.29 -28.14 -14.96
CA GLY A 596 -2.74 -28.06 -16.35
C GLY A 596 -2.13 -29.17 -17.21
N SER A 597 -1.43 -30.15 -16.63
CA SER A 597 -0.74 -31.20 -17.36
C SER A 597 -1.37 -32.57 -17.11
N LEU A 598 -1.98 -33.12 -18.16
CA LEU A 598 -2.51 -34.50 -18.17
C LEU A 598 -1.41 -35.59 -18.17
N GLU A 599 -0.14 -35.18 -18.19
CA GLU A 599 1.03 -36.06 -18.09
C GLU A 599 1.44 -36.36 -16.65
N ARG A 600 1.05 -35.50 -15.71
CA ARG A 600 1.37 -35.64 -14.30
C ARG A 600 0.09 -35.94 -13.52
N ARG A 601 0.27 -36.36 -12.27
CA ARG A 601 -0.83 -36.73 -11.38
C ARG A 601 -0.46 -36.61 -9.92
N TRP A 602 -1.49 -36.45 -9.11
CA TRP A 602 -1.47 -36.85 -7.72
C TRP A 602 -1.75 -38.36 -7.60
N LEU A 603 -0.99 -39.05 -6.74
CA LEU A 603 -1.25 -40.43 -6.34
C LEU A 603 -1.34 -40.55 -4.82
N SER A 604 -2.38 -41.22 -4.32
CA SER A 604 -2.46 -41.61 -2.91
C SER A 604 -1.58 -42.82 -2.59
N LEU A 605 -1.36 -43.07 -1.31
CA LEU A 605 -0.86 -44.37 -0.83
C LEU A 605 -1.99 -45.40 -0.88
N GLY A 606 -1.70 -46.63 -1.31
CA GLY A 606 -2.66 -47.72 -1.25
C GLY A 606 -2.92 -48.20 0.19
N GLY A 607 -3.98 -48.99 0.40
CA GLY A 607 -4.32 -49.59 1.70
C GLY A 607 -5.64 -49.11 2.32
N SER A 608 -6.32 -48.16 1.68
CA SER A 608 -7.65 -47.66 2.03
C SER A 608 -8.51 -47.56 0.78
N ASN A 609 -9.83 -47.75 0.90
CA ASN A 609 -10.75 -47.40 -0.20
C ASN A 609 -11.13 -45.92 -0.16
N GLU A 610 -10.83 -45.21 0.94
CA GLU A 610 -11.14 -43.80 1.10
C GLU A 610 -9.88 -42.93 1.00
N HIS A 611 -9.94 -41.91 0.13
CA HIS A 611 -8.92 -40.88 -0.06
C HIS A 611 -9.55 -39.51 -0.21
N PHE A 612 -8.76 -38.45 -0.03
CA PHE A 612 -9.24 -37.11 -0.33
C PHE A 612 -8.14 -36.20 -0.89
N ILE A 613 -8.59 -35.28 -1.75
CA ILE A 613 -7.84 -34.07 -2.09
C ILE A 613 -8.74 -32.87 -1.81
N GLN A 614 -8.21 -31.93 -1.04
CA GLN A 614 -8.92 -30.77 -0.52
C GLN A 614 -8.21 -29.49 -0.97
N PHE A 615 -9.01 -28.51 -1.36
CA PHE A 615 -8.58 -27.22 -1.89
C PHE A 615 -9.08 -26.13 -0.94
N ASN A 616 -8.14 -25.39 -0.35
CA ASN A 616 -8.43 -24.33 0.62
C ASN A 616 -8.04 -22.97 0.05
N TRP A 617 -8.97 -22.02 -0.01
CA TRP A 617 -8.69 -20.66 -0.43
C TRP A 617 -8.59 -19.71 0.75
N ALA A 618 -7.70 -18.72 0.64
CA ALA A 618 -7.58 -17.65 1.63
C ALA A 618 -8.85 -16.78 1.69
N ASN A 619 -9.50 -16.57 0.54
CA ASN A 619 -10.78 -15.87 0.42
C ASN A 619 -11.84 -16.84 -0.14
N PRO A 620 -13.09 -16.79 0.34
CA PRO A 620 -14.18 -17.58 -0.25
C PRO A 620 -14.31 -17.34 -1.76
N GLN A 621 -14.50 -18.44 -2.51
CA GLN A 621 -14.70 -18.43 -3.96
C GLN A 621 -16.13 -18.79 -4.29
N THR A 622 -16.67 -18.21 -5.36
CA THR A 622 -17.90 -18.69 -6.00
C THR A 622 -17.52 -19.75 -7.02
N ILE A 623 -18.20 -20.89 -7.05
CA ILE A 623 -17.90 -22.02 -7.96
C ILE A 623 -19.22 -22.61 -8.43
N ASN A 624 -19.33 -22.94 -9.71
CA ASN A 624 -20.52 -23.62 -10.25
C ASN A 624 -20.23 -24.68 -11.31
N GLU A 625 -18.96 -24.92 -11.63
CA GLU A 625 -18.54 -25.94 -12.59
C GLU A 625 -17.27 -26.63 -12.10
N PHE A 626 -17.21 -27.95 -12.30
CA PHE A 626 -16.01 -28.75 -12.05
C PHE A 626 -15.66 -29.62 -13.27
N LYS A 627 -14.36 -29.76 -13.52
CA LYS A 627 -13.83 -30.76 -14.44
C LYS A 627 -12.78 -31.61 -13.75
N LEU A 628 -12.83 -32.92 -13.97
CA LEU A 628 -11.95 -33.88 -13.31
C LEU A 628 -11.44 -34.92 -14.30
N TRP A 629 -10.11 -35.03 -14.41
CA TRP A 629 -9.42 -36.01 -15.24
C TRP A 629 -8.70 -37.03 -14.36
N SER A 630 -9.05 -38.32 -14.46
CA SER A 630 -8.33 -39.40 -13.75
C SER A 630 -7.84 -40.55 -14.66
N GLY A 631 -8.18 -40.50 -15.95
CA GLY A 631 -7.87 -41.52 -16.95
C GLY A 631 -6.40 -41.63 -17.35
N ALA A 632 -6.02 -42.82 -17.85
CA ALA A 632 -4.66 -43.11 -18.35
C ALA A 632 -4.66 -43.25 -19.89
N MET A 633 -3.49 -43.13 -20.53
CA MET A 633 -3.37 -43.24 -22.00
C MET A 633 -3.97 -44.52 -22.59
N SER A 634 -3.84 -45.63 -21.87
CA SER A 634 -4.17 -46.99 -22.30
C SER A 634 -5.56 -47.46 -21.85
N GLY A 635 -6.34 -46.63 -21.14
CA GLY A 635 -7.69 -47.00 -20.67
C GLY A 635 -7.72 -48.15 -19.66
N GLU A 636 -6.64 -48.34 -18.90
CA GLU A 636 -6.39 -49.49 -18.03
C GLU A 636 -7.27 -49.55 -16.77
N LYS A 637 -8.46 -48.91 -16.74
CA LYS A 637 -9.40 -48.96 -15.61
C LYS A 637 -8.79 -48.56 -14.24
N TRP A 638 -7.76 -47.70 -14.27
CA TRP A 638 -7.07 -47.17 -13.08
C TRP A 638 -7.60 -45.81 -12.62
N HIS A 639 -8.57 -45.25 -13.33
CA HIS A 639 -9.23 -43.99 -13.02
C HIS A 639 -10.16 -44.12 -11.81
N ILE A 640 -10.52 -42.99 -11.22
CA ILE A 640 -11.31 -42.94 -9.99
C ILE A 640 -12.70 -43.48 -10.30
N ARG A 641 -13.14 -44.51 -9.56
CA ARG A 641 -14.42 -45.18 -9.79
C ARG A 641 -15.59 -44.45 -9.13
N ASP A 642 -15.48 -44.16 -7.83
CA ASP A 642 -16.53 -43.46 -7.08
C ASP A 642 -15.93 -42.29 -6.30
N PHE A 643 -16.56 -41.12 -6.41
CA PHE A 643 -16.16 -39.93 -5.65
C PHE A 643 -17.33 -38.98 -5.41
N MET A 644 -17.16 -38.12 -4.41
CA MET A 644 -18.08 -37.04 -4.05
C MET A 644 -17.31 -35.73 -4.07
N ILE A 645 -17.92 -34.66 -4.58
CA ILE A 645 -17.41 -33.30 -4.37
C ILE A 645 -18.21 -32.69 -3.23
N GLU A 646 -17.50 -32.23 -2.19
CA GLU A 646 -18.08 -31.64 -1.00
C GLU A 646 -17.52 -30.22 -0.81
N TYR A 647 -18.32 -29.33 -0.24
CA TYR A 647 -17.91 -27.99 0.16
C TYR A 647 -18.09 -27.77 1.66
N LEU A 648 -17.30 -26.87 2.22
CA LEU A 648 -17.41 -26.47 3.61
C LEU A 648 -18.43 -25.32 3.73
N ASP A 649 -19.47 -25.54 4.52
CA ASP A 649 -20.50 -24.54 4.87
C ASP A 649 -20.46 -24.32 6.39
N GLY A 650 -19.91 -23.18 6.81
CA GLY A 650 -19.55 -22.97 8.21
C GLY A 650 -18.48 -23.98 8.66
N ASN A 651 -18.88 -24.95 9.48
CA ASN A 651 -18.00 -26.03 9.97
C ASN A 651 -18.37 -27.41 9.42
N ASP A 652 -19.44 -27.51 8.63
CA ASP A 652 -20.00 -28.79 8.17
C ASP A 652 -19.69 -29.02 6.69
N TRP A 653 -19.26 -30.24 6.37
CA TRP A 653 -19.06 -30.67 4.98
C TRP A 653 -20.39 -31.10 4.36
N LYS A 654 -20.73 -30.48 3.23
CA LYS A 654 -21.95 -30.78 2.46
C LYS A 654 -21.59 -31.30 1.07
N THR A 655 -22.30 -32.34 0.62
CA THR A 655 -22.11 -32.91 -0.72
C THR A 655 -22.77 -32.03 -1.79
N LEU A 656 -22.00 -31.62 -2.80
CA LEU A 656 -22.48 -30.94 -4.01
C LEU A 656 -22.99 -31.95 -5.04
N THR A 657 -22.18 -32.98 -5.30
CA THR A 657 -22.49 -34.01 -6.29
C THR A 657 -21.77 -35.31 -5.96
N THR A 658 -22.31 -36.42 -6.46
CA THR A 658 -21.78 -37.78 -6.29
C THR A 658 -21.69 -38.45 -7.65
N VAL A 659 -20.53 -39.04 -7.93
CA VAL A 659 -20.29 -39.85 -9.13
C VAL A 659 -20.02 -41.27 -8.66
N VAL A 660 -20.77 -42.23 -9.21
CA VAL A 660 -20.68 -43.66 -8.91
C VAL A 660 -20.49 -44.39 -10.23
N ASP A 661 -19.65 -45.42 -10.23
CA ASP A 661 -19.34 -46.21 -11.41
C ASP A 661 -18.90 -45.33 -12.58
N ASN A 662 -17.99 -44.39 -12.29
CA ASN A 662 -17.44 -43.44 -13.24
C ASN A 662 -16.80 -44.14 -14.44
N ASP A 663 -17.39 -43.98 -15.61
CA ASP A 663 -16.93 -44.47 -16.91
C ASP A 663 -16.60 -43.33 -17.90
N LYS A 664 -16.67 -42.07 -17.44
CA LYS A 664 -16.57 -40.86 -18.27
C LYS A 664 -15.16 -40.35 -18.50
N ASP A 665 -14.21 -40.72 -17.66
CA ASP A 665 -12.81 -40.27 -17.73
C ASP A 665 -11.82 -41.44 -17.66
N GLY A 666 -12.16 -42.55 -18.31
CA GLY A 666 -11.33 -43.76 -18.32
C GLY A 666 -10.04 -43.60 -19.12
N PHE A 667 -10.07 -42.78 -20.17
CA PHE A 667 -8.93 -42.49 -21.03
C PHE A 667 -8.33 -41.10 -20.76
N ARG A 668 -7.04 -40.93 -21.07
CA ARG A 668 -6.37 -39.63 -20.97
C ARG A 668 -7.06 -38.61 -21.89
N GLY A 669 -7.33 -37.41 -21.36
CA GLY A 669 -8.01 -36.32 -22.07
C GLY A 669 -9.51 -36.27 -21.81
N GLU A 670 -10.11 -37.41 -21.44
CA GLU A 670 -11.51 -37.47 -21.01
C GLU A 670 -11.66 -36.97 -19.58
N PHE A 671 -12.82 -36.39 -19.27
CA PHE A 671 -13.12 -35.83 -17.95
C PHE A 671 -14.57 -35.95 -17.55
N ASN A 672 -14.79 -35.93 -16.24
CA ASN A 672 -16.09 -35.65 -15.67
C ASN A 672 -16.36 -34.15 -15.72
N HIS A 673 -17.39 -33.74 -16.45
CA HIS A 673 -17.90 -32.37 -16.44
C HIS A 673 -19.14 -32.30 -15.54
N LEU A 674 -19.04 -31.50 -14.47
CA LEU A 674 -20.07 -31.39 -13.44
C LEU A 674 -20.49 -29.93 -13.30
N ILE A 675 -21.72 -29.62 -13.70
CA ILE A 675 -22.34 -28.30 -13.53
C ILE A 675 -23.26 -28.37 -12.31
N ILE A 676 -23.18 -27.38 -11.43
CA ILE A 676 -23.95 -27.29 -10.19
C ILE A 676 -24.55 -25.89 -10.03
N GLU A 677 -25.45 -25.74 -9.06
CA GLU A 677 -25.84 -24.41 -8.59
C GLU A 677 -24.63 -23.67 -7.98
N PRO A 678 -24.48 -22.35 -8.20
CA PRO A 678 -23.36 -21.60 -7.65
C PRO A 678 -23.27 -21.70 -6.12
N VAL A 679 -22.09 -22.07 -5.63
CA VAL A 679 -21.78 -22.13 -4.20
C VAL A 679 -20.63 -21.20 -3.85
N VAL A 680 -20.73 -20.54 -2.69
CA VAL A 680 -19.68 -19.71 -2.12
C VAL A 680 -19.02 -20.46 -0.97
N THR A 681 -17.72 -20.73 -1.06
CA THR A 681 -17.01 -21.50 -0.03
C THR A 681 -15.53 -21.15 0.02
N SER A 682 -14.92 -21.29 1.19
CA SER A 682 -13.46 -21.23 1.38
C SER A 682 -12.79 -22.59 1.18
N SER A 683 -13.53 -23.69 1.05
CA SER A 683 -12.96 -25.02 0.90
C SER A 683 -13.87 -25.99 0.15
N ILE A 684 -13.28 -26.73 -0.77
CA ILE A 684 -13.89 -27.93 -1.36
C ILE A 684 -12.99 -29.13 -1.14
N ARG A 685 -13.55 -30.32 -1.17
CA ARG A 685 -12.78 -31.57 -1.23
C ARG A 685 -13.43 -32.57 -2.17
N ILE A 686 -12.59 -33.35 -2.83
CA ILE A 686 -12.98 -34.54 -3.57
C ILE A 686 -12.77 -35.71 -2.61
N ARG A 687 -13.84 -36.32 -2.13
CA ARG A 687 -13.81 -37.51 -1.30
C ARG A 687 -13.99 -38.74 -2.19
N ILE A 688 -12.92 -39.50 -2.36
CA ILE A 688 -12.87 -40.70 -3.19
C ILE A 688 -13.23 -41.90 -2.32
N THR A 689 -14.23 -42.68 -2.73
CA THR A 689 -14.74 -43.83 -1.96
C THR A 689 -14.48 -45.17 -2.66
N LYS A 690 -14.22 -45.15 -3.97
CA LYS A 690 -13.62 -46.26 -4.71
C LYS A 690 -12.54 -45.72 -5.67
N PRO A 691 -11.26 -45.97 -5.39
CA PRO A 691 -10.17 -45.31 -6.11
C PRO A 691 -9.88 -45.90 -7.50
N SER A 692 -10.33 -47.13 -7.79
CA SER A 692 -10.05 -47.80 -9.05
C SER A 692 -11.10 -48.87 -9.39
N TRP A 693 -11.16 -49.24 -10.67
CA TRP A 693 -11.89 -50.41 -11.18
C TRP A 693 -11.06 -51.71 -11.16
N GLY A 694 -9.82 -51.68 -10.65
CA GLY A 694 -8.95 -52.85 -10.45
C GLY A 694 -7.99 -53.18 -11.60
N GLY A 695 -7.98 -52.37 -12.67
CA GLY A 695 -7.11 -52.38 -13.84
C GLY A 695 -6.58 -53.69 -14.44
N ILE A 696 -5.50 -53.64 -15.24
CA ILE A 696 -4.88 -54.81 -15.90
C ILE A 696 -3.35 -54.84 -15.64
N PRO A 697 -2.78 -55.97 -15.18
CA PRO A 697 -3.49 -57.19 -14.77
C PRO A 697 -4.36 -56.92 -13.55
N VAL A 698 -5.54 -57.56 -13.51
CA VAL A 698 -6.61 -57.28 -12.53
C VAL A 698 -6.09 -57.47 -11.11
N ASN A 699 -5.88 -56.35 -10.43
CA ASN A 699 -5.73 -56.30 -8.99
C ASN A 699 -7.06 -55.80 -8.40
N PRO A 700 -7.96 -56.71 -7.99
CA PRO A 700 -9.23 -56.32 -7.38
C PRO A 700 -9.07 -55.57 -6.05
N ASN A 701 -7.84 -55.47 -5.52
CA ASN A 701 -7.49 -54.71 -4.32
C ASN A 701 -6.71 -53.41 -4.64
N ASP A 702 -6.76 -52.89 -5.88
CA ASP A 702 -6.13 -51.60 -6.18
C ASP A 702 -6.84 -50.47 -5.43
N GLN A 703 -6.13 -49.92 -4.45
CA GLN A 703 -6.60 -48.95 -3.48
C GLN A 703 -5.89 -47.59 -3.66
N ILE A 704 -5.40 -47.29 -4.86
CA ILE A 704 -4.64 -46.06 -5.13
C ILE A 704 -5.52 -45.09 -5.93
N ALA A 705 -5.80 -43.92 -5.36
CA ALA A 705 -6.45 -42.82 -6.07
C ALA A 705 -5.47 -42.12 -6.99
N ARG A 706 -5.95 -41.74 -8.18
CA ARG A 706 -5.15 -41.10 -9.23
C ARG A 706 -5.93 -39.92 -9.79
N LEU A 707 -5.38 -38.72 -9.69
CA LEU A 707 -6.00 -37.51 -10.24
C LEU A 707 -4.98 -36.80 -11.12
N MET A 708 -5.27 -36.70 -12.41
CA MET A 708 -4.40 -36.06 -13.40
C MET A 708 -4.59 -34.54 -13.34
N GLU A 709 -5.84 -34.07 -13.40
CA GLU A 709 -6.15 -32.64 -13.39
C GLU A 709 -7.53 -32.41 -12.77
N PHE A 710 -7.72 -31.24 -12.18
CA PHE A 710 -8.97 -30.80 -11.60
C PHE A 710 -9.15 -29.29 -11.77
N GLU A 711 -10.25 -28.92 -12.41
CA GLU A 711 -10.67 -27.54 -12.55
C GLU A 711 -11.88 -27.27 -11.65
N ALA A 712 -11.80 -26.20 -10.86
CA ALA A 712 -12.94 -25.58 -10.20
C ALA A 712 -13.18 -24.23 -10.86
N ILE A 713 -14.36 -24.04 -11.45
CA ILE A 713 -14.62 -22.93 -12.35
C ILE A 713 -15.85 -22.16 -11.87
N TYR A 714 -15.81 -20.85 -12.06
CA TYR A 714 -16.98 -20.01 -12.01
C TYR A 714 -17.33 -19.52 -13.42
N VAL A 715 -18.50 -19.91 -13.89
CA VAL A 715 -19.14 -19.36 -15.08
C VAL A 715 -20.35 -18.56 -14.60
N PRO A 716 -20.38 -17.22 -14.75
CA PRO A 716 -21.55 -16.45 -14.35
C PRO A 716 -22.80 -16.96 -15.11
N PRO A 717 -23.97 -17.11 -14.46
CA PRO A 717 -25.21 -17.48 -15.14
C PRO A 717 -25.49 -16.50 -16.27
N ILE A 718 -25.69 -16.99 -17.50
CA ILE A 718 -26.09 -16.15 -18.63
C ILE A 718 -27.60 -15.90 -18.49
N ASP A 719 -27.96 -14.97 -17.62
CA ASP A 719 -29.31 -14.41 -17.58
C ASP A 719 -29.30 -13.02 -18.22
N SER A 720 -29.92 -12.98 -19.39
CA SER A 720 -30.20 -11.83 -20.25
C SER A 720 -29.03 -11.35 -21.12
N ILE A 721 -29.08 -11.75 -22.39
CA ILE A 721 -28.51 -10.99 -23.52
C ILE A 721 -28.83 -9.48 -23.39
N ASP A 722 -29.95 -9.12 -22.76
CA ASP A 722 -30.31 -7.73 -22.46
C ASP A 722 -29.37 -7.04 -21.46
N GLU A 723 -28.74 -7.74 -20.50
CA GLU A 723 -27.72 -7.16 -19.62
C GLU A 723 -26.37 -7.00 -20.31
N ILE A 724 -25.98 -7.94 -21.16
CA ILE A 724 -24.78 -7.81 -22.01
C ILE A 724 -24.94 -6.64 -22.98
N ILE A 725 -26.13 -6.50 -23.60
CA ILE A 725 -26.48 -5.37 -24.45
C ILE A 725 -26.46 -4.06 -23.65
N LYS A 726 -27.03 -4.02 -22.44
CA LYS A 726 -27.02 -2.83 -21.58
C LYS A 726 -25.62 -2.43 -21.14
N SER A 727 -24.78 -3.39 -20.73
CA SER A 727 -23.39 -3.16 -20.32
C SER A 727 -22.56 -2.62 -21.50
N GLY A 728 -22.68 -3.25 -22.68
CA GLY A 728 -21.99 -2.79 -23.89
C GLY A 728 -22.45 -1.39 -24.33
N ILE A 729 -23.75 -1.09 -24.25
CA ILE A 729 -24.28 0.25 -24.53
C ILE A 729 -23.77 1.28 -23.50
N GLN A 730 -23.67 0.90 -22.22
CA GLN A 730 -23.16 1.78 -21.16
C GLN A 730 -21.67 2.10 -21.34
N GLU A 731 -20.84 1.13 -21.75
CA GLU A 731 -19.44 1.34 -22.12
C GLU A 731 -19.30 2.30 -23.33
N ILE A 732 -20.20 2.19 -24.31
CA ILE A 732 -20.25 3.10 -25.48
C ILE A 732 -20.67 4.51 -25.05
N ASP A 733 -21.68 4.66 -24.19
CA ASP A 733 -22.10 5.98 -23.67
C ASP A 733 -20.96 6.66 -22.88
N VAL A 734 -20.20 5.91 -22.07
CA VAL A 734 -19.03 6.43 -21.34
C VAL A 734 -17.91 6.84 -22.29
N ALA A 735 -17.66 6.06 -23.35
CA ALA A 735 -16.69 6.41 -24.38
C ALA A 735 -17.10 7.68 -25.17
N ILE A 736 -18.40 7.84 -25.46
CA ILE A 736 -18.96 9.03 -26.12
C ILE A 736 -18.84 10.26 -25.20
N GLU A 737 -19.23 10.17 -23.92
CA GLU A 737 -19.10 11.29 -22.95
C GLU A 737 -17.65 11.73 -22.75
N THR A 738 -16.72 10.76 -22.72
CA THR A 738 -15.28 11.02 -22.64
C THR A 738 -14.77 11.75 -23.89
N THR A 739 -15.38 11.48 -25.04
CA THR A 739 -15.01 12.07 -26.34
C THR A 739 -15.68 13.43 -26.58
N GLU A 740 -16.92 13.66 -26.13
CA GLU A 740 -17.64 14.94 -26.24
C GLU A 740 -17.02 16.07 -25.39
N ARG A 741 -16.24 15.72 -24.35
CA ARG A 741 -15.40 16.68 -23.61
C ARG A 741 -14.24 17.26 -24.43
N MET A 742 -13.95 16.71 -25.61
CA MET A 742 -12.96 17.25 -26.55
C MET A 742 -13.66 17.87 -27.77
N LYS A 743 -13.49 19.18 -27.99
CA LYS A 743 -14.18 19.90 -29.07
C LYS A 743 -13.86 19.34 -30.47
N GLY A 744 -14.91 18.95 -31.20
CA GLY A 744 -15.02 19.22 -32.64
C GLY A 744 -14.82 18.06 -33.63
N LYS A 745 -15.29 16.83 -33.41
CA LYS A 745 -15.37 15.81 -34.49
C LYS A 745 -16.52 14.82 -34.32
N GLU A 746 -17.67 15.09 -34.95
CA GLU A 746 -18.71 14.07 -35.24
C GLU A 746 -18.13 12.81 -35.93
N ALA A 747 -17.04 12.97 -36.68
CA ALA A 747 -16.32 11.86 -37.31
C ALA A 747 -15.71 10.86 -36.31
N ALA A 748 -15.28 11.30 -35.12
CA ALA A 748 -14.69 10.41 -34.11
C ALA A 748 -15.77 9.59 -33.39
N VAL A 749 -16.90 10.22 -33.08
CA VAL A 749 -18.09 9.53 -32.54
C VAL A 749 -18.61 8.50 -33.54
N LYS A 750 -18.66 8.87 -34.83
CA LYS A 750 -18.99 7.94 -35.92
C LYS A 750 -18.01 6.77 -36.01
N THR A 751 -16.70 7.00 -35.91
CA THR A 751 -15.68 5.92 -35.92
C THR A 751 -15.76 5.00 -34.70
N ILE A 752 -16.05 5.52 -33.50
CA ILE A 752 -16.24 4.71 -32.29
C ILE A 752 -17.47 3.81 -32.44
N ILE A 753 -18.58 4.36 -32.95
CA ILE A 753 -19.80 3.60 -33.23
C ILE A 753 -19.53 2.56 -34.34
N GLU A 754 -18.84 2.91 -35.42
CA GLU A 754 -18.46 1.97 -36.50
C GLU A 754 -17.51 0.86 -36.03
N GLN A 755 -16.58 1.15 -35.11
CA GLN A 755 -15.70 0.14 -34.50
C GLN A 755 -16.46 -0.78 -33.55
N ALA A 756 -17.39 -0.24 -32.75
CA ALA A 756 -18.26 -1.04 -31.89
C ALA A 756 -19.26 -1.89 -32.69
N LEU A 757 -19.61 -1.46 -33.92
CA LEU A 757 -20.44 -2.21 -34.86
C LEU A 757 -19.65 -3.29 -35.63
N LYS A 758 -18.32 -3.36 -35.49
CA LYS A 758 -17.51 -4.45 -36.03
C LYS A 758 -17.43 -5.58 -35.00
N GLN A 759 -18.35 -6.52 -35.12
CA GLN A 759 -18.53 -7.60 -34.15
C GLN A 759 -17.95 -8.91 -34.69
N VAL A 760 -17.01 -9.49 -33.94
CA VAL A 760 -16.41 -10.81 -34.20
C VAL A 760 -17.15 -11.81 -33.33
N TYR A 761 -17.91 -12.72 -33.94
CA TYR A 761 -18.70 -13.71 -33.19
C TYR A 761 -18.07 -15.08 -33.30
N GLU A 762 -17.74 -15.65 -32.15
CA GLU A 762 -17.05 -16.93 -32.02
C GLU A 762 -18.05 -18.10 -32.00
N VAL A 763 -17.97 -18.97 -33.01
CA VAL A 763 -18.53 -20.33 -32.98
C VAL A 763 -17.50 -21.21 -32.30
N LYS A 764 -17.77 -21.58 -31.05
CA LYS A 764 -16.99 -22.59 -30.33
C LYS A 764 -17.46 -23.97 -30.78
N ILE A 765 -16.59 -24.69 -31.47
CA ILE A 765 -16.89 -26.05 -31.91
C ILE A 765 -16.83 -26.98 -30.69
N ASP A 766 -17.85 -27.83 -30.54
CA ASP A 766 -17.90 -28.87 -29.51
C ASP A 766 -16.84 -29.92 -29.81
N THR A 767 -16.03 -30.28 -28.81
CA THR A 767 -14.93 -31.26 -28.94
C THR A 767 -15.41 -32.65 -29.40
N ARG A 768 -16.71 -32.94 -29.34
CA ARG A 768 -17.32 -34.19 -29.82
C ARG A 768 -17.38 -34.34 -31.34
N ASP A 769 -17.24 -33.25 -32.09
CA ASP A 769 -17.23 -33.24 -33.57
C ASP A 769 -15.80 -33.23 -34.16
N VAL A 770 -14.80 -33.49 -33.31
CA VAL A 770 -13.37 -33.49 -33.64
C VAL A 770 -12.87 -34.94 -33.70
N ALA A 771 -12.51 -35.42 -34.89
CA ALA A 771 -11.78 -36.66 -35.06
C ALA A 771 -10.27 -36.36 -35.00
N THR A 772 -9.57 -36.96 -34.04
CA THR A 772 -8.13 -36.75 -33.85
C THR A 772 -7.34 -38.04 -34.04
N ASP A 773 -6.19 -37.93 -34.71
CA ASP A 773 -5.07 -38.85 -34.52
C ASP A 773 -3.80 -38.03 -34.23
N GLN A 774 -2.69 -38.70 -33.87
CA GLN A 774 -1.45 -38.03 -33.43
C GLN A 774 -0.76 -37.16 -34.49
N GLN A 775 -1.28 -37.06 -35.73
CA GLN A 775 -0.69 -36.27 -36.81
C GLN A 775 -1.66 -35.28 -37.47
N GLN A 776 -2.97 -35.47 -37.35
CA GLN A 776 -3.98 -34.59 -37.94
C GLN A 776 -5.17 -34.30 -37.00
N VAL A 777 -5.65 -33.05 -37.05
CA VAL A 777 -6.92 -32.65 -36.42
C VAL A 777 -7.95 -32.42 -37.52
N LYS A 778 -8.97 -33.30 -37.60
CA LYS A 778 -10.10 -33.15 -38.51
C LYS A 778 -11.34 -32.72 -37.74
N VAL A 779 -11.89 -31.57 -38.10
CA VAL A 779 -13.06 -31.00 -37.41
C VAL A 779 -14.24 -30.94 -38.36
N GLN A 780 -15.35 -31.54 -37.94
CA GLN A 780 -16.63 -31.35 -38.61
C GLN A 780 -17.34 -30.14 -38.01
N VAL A 781 -17.56 -29.10 -38.80
CA VAL A 781 -18.35 -27.94 -38.34
C VAL A 781 -19.83 -28.30 -38.45
N CYS A 782 -20.57 -28.24 -37.33
CA CYS A 782 -22.00 -28.51 -37.29
C CYS A 782 -22.82 -27.29 -37.75
N ASP A 783 -23.69 -27.49 -38.74
CA ASP A 783 -24.53 -26.43 -39.33
C ASP A 783 -25.46 -25.77 -38.28
N GLU A 784 -25.96 -26.54 -37.31
CA GLU A 784 -26.91 -26.07 -36.28
C GLU A 784 -26.28 -25.07 -35.29
N ALA A 785 -24.99 -25.25 -34.96
CA ALA A 785 -24.25 -24.34 -34.08
C ALA A 785 -23.93 -23.01 -34.79
N VAL A 786 -23.68 -23.08 -36.09
CA VAL A 786 -23.48 -21.90 -36.95
C VAL A 786 -24.79 -21.14 -37.11
N GLU A 787 -25.91 -21.82 -37.37
CA GLU A 787 -27.25 -21.20 -37.46
C GLU A 787 -27.67 -20.52 -36.16
N ALA A 788 -27.43 -21.16 -35.00
CA ALA A 788 -27.72 -20.57 -33.69
C ALA A 788 -26.88 -19.31 -33.42
N SER A 789 -25.61 -19.34 -33.81
CA SER A 789 -24.71 -18.18 -33.70
C SER A 789 -25.18 -17.05 -34.61
N ILE A 790 -25.53 -17.35 -35.86
CA ILE A 790 -26.08 -16.39 -36.83
C ILE A 790 -27.36 -15.72 -36.30
N LYS A 791 -28.27 -16.48 -35.69
CA LYS A 791 -29.50 -15.91 -35.11
C LYS A 791 -29.23 -14.95 -33.95
N ASN A 792 -28.15 -15.17 -33.19
CA ASN A 792 -27.71 -14.25 -32.14
C ASN A 792 -27.07 -12.99 -32.73
N ILE A 793 -26.32 -13.11 -33.84
CA ILE A 793 -25.74 -11.97 -34.59
C ILE A 793 -26.84 -10.97 -34.95
N ASP A 794 -27.94 -11.45 -35.54
CA ASP A 794 -29.01 -10.55 -35.99
C ASP A 794 -29.71 -9.80 -34.85
N ARG A 795 -29.83 -10.41 -33.66
CA ARG A 795 -30.42 -9.74 -32.48
C ARG A 795 -29.54 -8.62 -31.94
N VAL A 796 -28.22 -8.85 -31.86
CA VAL A 796 -27.26 -7.84 -31.39
C VAL A 796 -27.10 -6.73 -32.42
N THR A 797 -27.00 -7.08 -33.71
CA THR A 797 -26.96 -6.10 -34.82
C THR A 797 -28.19 -5.21 -34.80
N ALA A 798 -29.41 -5.76 -34.69
CA ALA A 798 -30.63 -4.96 -34.63
C ALA A 798 -30.67 -4.01 -33.41
N ALA A 799 -30.16 -4.43 -32.25
CA ALA A 799 -30.10 -3.60 -31.05
C ALA A 799 -29.12 -2.42 -31.21
N LEU A 800 -27.92 -2.69 -31.74
CA LEU A 800 -26.90 -1.67 -31.96
C LEU A 800 -27.27 -0.70 -33.10
N GLU A 801 -27.89 -1.18 -34.18
CA GLU A 801 -28.43 -0.32 -35.24
C GLU A 801 -29.54 0.60 -34.71
N SER A 802 -30.43 0.06 -33.86
CA SER A 802 -31.46 0.85 -33.18
C SER A 802 -30.83 1.93 -32.29
N TYR A 803 -29.80 1.59 -31.52
CA TYR A 803 -29.07 2.55 -30.68
C TYR A 803 -28.32 3.61 -31.50
N ALA A 804 -27.59 3.23 -32.55
CA ALA A 804 -26.91 4.16 -33.46
C ALA A 804 -27.89 5.15 -34.10
N LYS A 805 -29.10 4.69 -34.43
CA LYS A 805 -30.20 5.55 -34.92
C LYS A 805 -30.67 6.56 -33.87
N THR A 806 -30.70 6.21 -32.58
CA THR A 806 -31.01 7.17 -31.51
C THR A 806 -29.95 8.27 -31.35
N LYS A 807 -28.71 8.00 -31.76
CA LYS A 807 -27.59 8.95 -31.75
C LYS A 807 -27.37 9.66 -33.09
N GLY A 808 -28.25 9.45 -34.08
CA GLY A 808 -28.21 10.17 -35.37
C GLY A 808 -27.14 9.70 -36.35
N VAL A 809 -26.54 8.52 -36.16
CA VAL A 809 -25.45 7.99 -36.99
C VAL A 809 -25.98 6.93 -37.95
N THR A 810 -25.70 7.09 -39.25
CA THR A 810 -25.91 6.07 -40.28
C THR A 810 -24.58 5.33 -40.52
N ALA A 811 -24.50 4.06 -40.10
CA ALA A 811 -23.31 3.22 -40.24
C ALA A 811 -23.69 1.84 -40.81
N SER A 812 -22.79 1.25 -41.60
CA SER A 812 -22.94 -0.11 -42.14
C SER A 812 -22.24 -1.12 -41.23
N VAL A 813 -22.94 -2.18 -40.83
CA VAL A 813 -22.41 -3.22 -39.95
C VAL A 813 -21.56 -4.21 -40.76
N THR A 814 -20.35 -4.51 -40.30
CA THR A 814 -19.52 -5.59 -40.84
C THR A 814 -19.72 -6.82 -39.97
N LYS A 815 -20.25 -7.91 -40.54
CA LYS A 815 -20.51 -9.17 -39.81
C LYS A 815 -19.35 -10.14 -40.05
N GLN A 816 -18.68 -10.58 -39.00
CA GLN A 816 -17.57 -11.53 -39.08
C GLN A 816 -17.91 -12.81 -38.30
N LEU A 817 -17.66 -13.97 -38.91
CA LEU A 817 -17.84 -15.28 -38.28
C LEU A 817 -16.47 -15.87 -37.94
N LEU A 818 -16.17 -16.02 -36.64
CA LEU A 818 -14.95 -16.66 -36.17
C LEU A 818 -15.23 -18.09 -35.75
N ILE A 819 -14.53 -19.03 -36.36
CA ILE A 819 -14.60 -20.45 -36.04
C ILE A 819 -13.30 -20.80 -35.33
N THR A 820 -13.38 -20.97 -34.02
CA THR A 820 -12.24 -21.30 -33.17
C THR A 820 -12.18 -22.80 -32.94
N ILE A 821 -11.01 -23.35 -33.17
CA ILE A 821 -10.77 -24.79 -33.09
C ILE A 821 -10.04 -25.09 -31.78
N PRO A 822 -10.51 -26.07 -30.98
CA PRO A 822 -9.84 -26.44 -29.74
C PRO A 822 -8.38 -26.85 -29.99
N SER A 823 -7.44 -26.37 -29.17
CA SER A 823 -6.03 -26.76 -29.28
C SER A 823 -5.83 -28.21 -28.82
N ILE A 824 -5.29 -29.06 -29.69
CA ILE A 824 -4.96 -30.45 -29.40
C ILE A 824 -3.45 -30.62 -29.64
N GLU A 825 -2.74 -31.31 -28.75
CA GLU A 825 -1.27 -31.35 -28.81
C GLU A 825 -0.73 -32.11 -30.03
N ALA A 826 0.35 -31.56 -30.62
CA ALA A 826 1.12 -32.06 -31.76
C ALA A 826 0.46 -31.97 -33.16
N GLU A 827 0.04 -30.78 -33.59
CA GLU A 827 -0.47 -30.59 -34.95
C GLU A 827 0.65 -30.44 -35.99
N GLN A 828 0.83 -31.45 -36.84
CA GLN A 828 1.51 -31.28 -38.14
C GLN A 828 0.54 -30.85 -39.23
N ARG A 829 -0.76 -31.21 -39.13
CA ARG A 829 -1.81 -30.91 -40.11
C ARG A 829 -3.17 -30.63 -39.46
N PHE A 830 -3.83 -29.57 -39.92
CA PHE A 830 -5.20 -29.20 -39.59
C PHE A 830 -6.12 -29.41 -40.81
N ILE A 831 -7.35 -29.90 -40.57
CA ILE A 831 -8.41 -30.10 -41.56
C ILE A 831 -9.76 -29.62 -40.99
N ALA A 832 -10.36 -28.58 -41.57
CA ALA A 832 -11.76 -28.22 -41.35
C ALA A 832 -12.62 -28.79 -42.46
N VAL A 833 -13.70 -29.46 -42.08
CA VAL A 833 -14.71 -29.97 -43.00
C VAL A 833 -16.07 -29.37 -42.67
N PHE A 834 -16.71 -28.81 -43.69
CA PHE A 834 -18.03 -28.22 -43.61
C PHE A 834 -18.76 -28.35 -44.94
N GLN A 835 -20.09 -28.23 -44.90
CA GLN A 835 -20.91 -28.29 -46.11
C GLN A 835 -20.88 -26.95 -46.84
N ALA A 836 -20.92 -26.99 -48.17
CA ALA A 836 -21.01 -25.79 -49.01
C ALA A 836 -22.24 -24.92 -48.67
N SER A 837 -23.33 -25.53 -48.19
CA SER A 837 -24.53 -24.87 -47.66
C SER A 837 -24.22 -23.89 -46.52
N MET A 838 -23.22 -24.16 -45.69
CA MET A 838 -22.82 -23.28 -44.57
C MET A 838 -22.28 -21.94 -45.08
N LEU A 839 -21.39 -21.97 -46.09
CA LEU A 839 -20.84 -20.74 -46.69
C LEU A 839 -21.93 -19.94 -47.41
N LYS A 840 -22.85 -20.64 -48.07
CA LYS A 840 -24.01 -20.03 -48.70
C LYS A 840 -24.90 -19.34 -47.66
N ALA A 841 -25.22 -20.00 -46.55
CA ALA A 841 -26.00 -19.43 -45.46
C ALA A 841 -25.31 -18.21 -44.83
N ALA A 842 -23.99 -18.27 -44.62
CA ALA A 842 -23.22 -17.13 -44.14
C ALA A 842 -23.26 -15.94 -45.11
N SER A 843 -23.09 -16.19 -46.40
CA SER A 843 -23.18 -15.19 -47.47
C SER A 843 -24.57 -14.54 -47.55
N GLU A 844 -25.64 -15.35 -47.56
CA GLU A 844 -27.03 -14.88 -47.60
C GLU A 844 -27.43 -14.03 -46.39
N GLN A 845 -26.80 -14.25 -45.24
CA GLN A 845 -27.01 -13.49 -44.00
C GLN A 845 -26.10 -12.26 -43.86
N GLY A 846 -25.32 -11.97 -44.92
CA GLY A 846 -24.47 -10.79 -45.01
C GLY A 846 -23.20 -10.87 -44.16
N ILE A 847 -22.66 -12.07 -43.92
CA ILE A 847 -21.34 -12.23 -43.31
C ILE A 847 -20.27 -11.84 -44.34
N ASP A 848 -19.41 -10.88 -43.97
CA ASP A 848 -18.38 -10.34 -44.85
C ASP A 848 -17.12 -11.21 -44.88
N GLN A 849 -16.79 -11.84 -43.75
CA GLN A 849 -15.59 -12.69 -43.60
C GLN A 849 -15.84 -13.85 -42.64
N VAL A 850 -15.29 -15.01 -43.00
CA VAL A 850 -15.19 -16.20 -42.16
C VAL A 850 -13.72 -16.40 -41.79
N PHE A 851 -13.45 -16.58 -40.50
CA PHE A 851 -12.13 -16.85 -39.94
C PHE A 851 -12.09 -18.29 -39.43
N PHE A 852 -11.09 -19.05 -39.86
CA PHE A 852 -10.75 -20.35 -39.29
C PHE A 852 -9.46 -20.19 -38.49
N ASN A 853 -9.56 -20.33 -37.17
CA ASN A 853 -8.44 -20.10 -36.27
C ASN A 853 -7.92 -21.41 -35.67
N SER A 854 -6.64 -21.70 -35.91
CA SER A 854 -5.89 -22.83 -35.33
C SER A 854 -4.67 -22.33 -34.56
N ARG A 855 -3.95 -23.23 -33.87
CA ARG A 855 -2.68 -22.88 -33.22
C ARG A 855 -1.59 -22.49 -34.22
N ALA A 856 -1.58 -23.07 -35.42
CA ALA A 856 -0.53 -22.84 -36.41
C ALA A 856 -0.76 -21.57 -37.24
N ALA A 857 -2.02 -21.26 -37.56
CA ALA A 857 -2.41 -20.05 -38.30
C ALA A 857 -3.90 -19.75 -38.21
N THR A 858 -4.24 -18.52 -38.59
CA THR A 858 -5.59 -18.10 -38.95
C THR A 858 -5.71 -18.00 -40.47
N MET A 859 -6.77 -18.57 -41.04
CA MET A 859 -7.15 -18.41 -42.44
C MET A 859 -8.46 -17.65 -42.52
N ASP A 860 -8.53 -16.58 -43.29
CA ASP A 860 -9.76 -15.81 -43.50
C ASP A 860 -10.08 -15.54 -44.97
N PHE A 861 -11.37 -15.60 -45.27
CA PHE A 861 -11.91 -15.41 -46.61
C PHE A 861 -13.37 -14.97 -46.57
N ALA A 862 -13.84 -14.37 -47.66
CA ALA A 862 -15.25 -14.04 -47.82
C ALA A 862 -16.04 -15.33 -48.13
N PRO A 863 -17.23 -15.56 -47.52
CA PRO A 863 -17.98 -16.81 -47.70
C PRO A 863 -18.40 -17.05 -49.15
N ASP A 864 -18.62 -15.99 -49.93
CA ASP A 864 -18.98 -16.04 -51.36
C ASP A 864 -17.80 -16.28 -52.32
N MET A 865 -16.60 -16.52 -51.78
CA MET A 865 -15.38 -16.75 -52.58
C MET A 865 -15.50 -17.99 -53.48
N LEU A 866 -16.34 -18.96 -53.10
CA LEU A 866 -16.51 -20.24 -53.80
C LEU A 866 -17.80 -20.33 -54.65
N ASP A 867 -18.68 -19.32 -54.60
CA ASP A 867 -20.07 -19.37 -55.14
C ASP A 867 -20.21 -19.80 -56.61
N TYR A 868 -19.23 -19.55 -57.48
CA TYR A 868 -19.31 -19.85 -58.92
C TYR A 868 -18.76 -21.24 -59.32
N ARG A 869 -18.22 -22.00 -58.36
CA ARG A 869 -17.53 -23.28 -58.60
C ARG A 869 -18.14 -24.48 -57.88
N LEU A 870 -19.01 -24.25 -56.90
CA LEU A 870 -19.64 -25.31 -56.15
C LEU A 870 -20.46 -26.23 -57.07
N ARG A 871 -20.22 -27.54 -57.00
CA ARG A 871 -20.91 -28.58 -57.78
C ARG A 871 -22.37 -28.70 -57.33
N HIS A 872 -22.60 -28.70 -56.02
CA HIS A 872 -23.93 -28.64 -55.40
C HIS A 872 -23.86 -28.21 -53.92
N GLU A 873 -24.98 -27.80 -53.33
CA GLU A 873 -25.05 -27.28 -51.95
C GLU A 873 -24.64 -28.28 -50.86
N GLY A 874 -24.74 -29.59 -51.14
CA GLY A 874 -24.28 -30.65 -50.24
C GLY A 874 -22.84 -31.11 -50.50
N SER A 875 -22.03 -30.31 -51.19
CA SER A 875 -20.62 -30.65 -51.43
C SER A 875 -19.81 -30.42 -50.15
N GLU A 876 -18.92 -31.36 -49.86
CA GLU A 876 -18.02 -31.28 -48.72
C GLU A 876 -16.83 -30.38 -49.05
N ILE A 877 -16.68 -29.29 -48.30
CA ILE A 877 -15.54 -28.39 -48.41
C ILE A 877 -14.54 -28.76 -47.33
N GLU A 878 -13.32 -29.08 -47.77
CA GLU A 878 -12.19 -29.36 -46.90
C GLU A 878 -11.17 -28.21 -47.02
N LEU A 879 -10.88 -27.57 -45.89
CA LEU A 879 -9.76 -26.65 -45.74
C LEU A 879 -8.68 -27.34 -44.94
N SER A 880 -7.46 -27.39 -45.48
CA SER A 880 -6.33 -27.96 -44.75
C SER A 880 -5.09 -27.10 -44.79
N MET A 881 -4.35 -27.16 -43.70
CA MET A 881 -3.06 -26.52 -43.52
C MET A 881 -2.12 -27.52 -42.84
N GLU A 882 -0.92 -27.71 -43.38
CA GLU A 882 0.10 -28.55 -42.76
C GLU A 882 1.45 -27.82 -42.66
N THR A 883 2.16 -28.05 -41.56
CA THR A 883 3.58 -27.73 -41.45
C THR A 883 4.37 -28.80 -42.18
N VAL A 884 5.28 -28.39 -43.07
CA VAL A 884 6.05 -29.32 -43.89
C VAL A 884 7.33 -29.69 -43.15
N ASP A 885 7.54 -30.98 -42.92
CA ASP A 885 8.82 -31.51 -42.45
C ASP A 885 9.88 -31.33 -43.55
N LEU A 886 10.88 -30.50 -43.26
CA LEU A 886 11.97 -30.17 -44.16
C LEU A 886 12.82 -31.39 -44.56
N SER A 887 12.80 -32.47 -43.78
CA SER A 887 13.53 -33.70 -44.08
C SER A 887 12.89 -34.54 -45.19
N ASN A 888 11.63 -34.26 -45.55
CA ASN A 888 10.87 -34.97 -46.58
C ASN A 888 10.83 -34.26 -47.94
N LEU A 889 11.50 -33.10 -48.08
CA LEU A 889 11.61 -32.40 -49.36
C LEU A 889 12.61 -33.12 -50.28
N GLY A 890 12.18 -33.42 -51.51
CA GLY A 890 13.01 -34.11 -52.50
C GLY A 890 14.24 -33.30 -52.90
N SER A 891 15.29 -33.98 -53.36
CA SER A 891 16.60 -33.37 -53.68
C SER A 891 16.59 -32.29 -54.77
N GLU A 892 15.48 -32.11 -55.51
CA GLU A 892 15.30 -31.01 -56.47
C GLU A 892 14.78 -29.71 -55.82
N ASP A 893 14.11 -29.78 -54.66
CA ASP A 893 13.62 -28.60 -53.91
C ASP A 893 14.67 -28.05 -52.92
N ALA A 894 15.80 -28.75 -52.77
CA ALA A 894 16.81 -28.54 -51.73
C ALA A 894 17.88 -27.46 -52.04
N GLU A 895 17.81 -26.77 -53.20
CA GLU A 895 18.80 -25.73 -53.54
C GLU A 895 18.60 -24.40 -52.78
N VAL A 896 17.52 -24.23 -52.03
CA VAL A 896 17.36 -23.06 -51.14
C VAL A 896 17.68 -23.45 -49.71
N SER A 897 18.83 -23.01 -49.21
CA SER A 897 19.13 -23.02 -47.78
C SER A 897 18.14 -22.12 -47.03
N LEU A 898 17.05 -22.71 -46.53
CA LEU A 898 15.99 -22.01 -45.80
C LEU A 898 16.31 -21.82 -44.31
N ASP A 899 17.53 -22.16 -43.87
CA ASP A 899 18.05 -21.93 -42.52
C ASP A 899 17.06 -22.39 -41.42
N SER A 900 16.41 -23.55 -41.62
CA SER A 900 15.44 -24.12 -40.68
C SER A 900 14.18 -23.26 -40.45
N ARG A 901 13.78 -22.40 -41.39
CA ARG A 901 12.54 -21.60 -41.30
C ARG A 901 11.30 -22.48 -41.55
N PRO A 902 10.17 -22.21 -40.86
CA PRO A 902 8.96 -23.03 -41.00
C PRO A 902 8.36 -22.90 -42.40
N ILE A 903 7.93 -24.03 -42.98
CA ILE A 903 7.19 -24.10 -44.24
C ILE A 903 5.78 -24.58 -43.94
N TYR A 904 4.81 -23.95 -44.59
CA TYR A 904 3.40 -24.29 -44.47
C TYR A 904 2.83 -24.59 -45.85
N LYS A 905 1.97 -25.60 -45.94
CA LYS A 905 1.24 -25.96 -47.15
C LYS A 905 -0.25 -25.85 -46.88
N PHE A 906 -0.95 -25.18 -47.78
CA PHE A 906 -2.37 -24.88 -47.68
C PHE A 906 -3.11 -25.54 -48.84
N ARG A 907 -4.27 -26.14 -48.57
CA ARG A 907 -5.11 -26.77 -49.60
C ARG A 907 -6.59 -26.53 -49.29
N ILE A 908 -7.34 -26.26 -50.35
CA ILE A 908 -8.81 -26.19 -50.33
C ILE A 908 -9.30 -27.23 -51.34
N THR A 909 -10.20 -28.12 -50.93
CA THR A 909 -10.83 -29.09 -51.84
C THR A 909 -12.34 -29.09 -51.73
N GLU A 910 -13.01 -29.42 -52.83
CA GLU A 910 -14.43 -29.72 -52.90
C GLU A 910 -14.59 -31.19 -53.29
N ASP A 911 -15.26 -31.99 -52.45
CA ASP A 911 -15.46 -33.42 -52.67
C ASP A 911 -14.14 -34.17 -53.01
N GLY A 912 -13.02 -33.71 -52.43
CA GLY A 912 -11.67 -34.24 -52.63
C GLY A 912 -10.89 -33.67 -53.83
N GLU A 913 -11.49 -32.83 -54.68
CA GLU A 913 -10.79 -32.17 -55.80
C GLU A 913 -10.27 -30.79 -55.41
N THR A 914 -9.01 -30.48 -55.75
CA THR A 914 -8.36 -29.22 -55.36
C THR A 914 -8.95 -28.00 -56.09
N ILE A 915 -9.27 -26.96 -55.32
CA ILE A 915 -9.74 -25.67 -55.83
C ILE A 915 -8.53 -24.75 -56.05
N ASN A 916 -8.23 -24.43 -57.31
CA ASN A 916 -7.13 -23.55 -57.69
C ASN A 916 -7.57 -22.19 -58.28
N LYS A 917 -8.88 -21.88 -58.34
CA LYS A 917 -9.39 -20.62 -58.88
C LYS A 917 -10.57 -20.07 -58.07
N PHE A 918 -10.44 -18.87 -57.53
CA PHE A 918 -11.45 -18.19 -56.69
C PHE A 918 -12.26 -17.14 -57.46
N ASN A 919 -13.41 -16.74 -56.90
CA ASN A 919 -14.30 -15.76 -57.53
C ASN A 919 -13.71 -14.34 -57.43
N GLY A 920 -13.45 -13.70 -58.57
CA GLY A 920 -12.97 -12.31 -58.64
C GLY A 920 -11.56 -12.07 -58.06
N ASN A 921 -11.27 -10.82 -57.68
CA ASN A 921 -10.00 -10.42 -57.05
C ASN A 921 -9.96 -10.73 -55.53
N LYS A 922 -10.85 -11.59 -55.02
CA LYS A 922 -10.95 -11.87 -53.59
C LYS A 922 -9.78 -12.75 -53.15
N SER A 923 -9.12 -12.37 -52.06
CA SER A 923 -7.93 -13.05 -51.56
C SER A 923 -8.27 -13.89 -50.32
N VAL A 924 -7.57 -15.00 -50.16
CA VAL A 924 -7.46 -15.69 -48.87
C VAL A 924 -6.35 -15.01 -48.09
N TRP A 925 -6.63 -14.60 -46.86
CA TRP A 925 -5.63 -14.08 -45.94
C TRP A 925 -5.19 -15.17 -44.98
N ILE A 926 -3.89 -15.20 -44.73
CA ILE A 926 -3.23 -16.13 -43.82
C ILE A 926 -2.47 -15.30 -42.80
N THR A 927 -2.66 -15.63 -41.53
CA THR A 927 -1.91 -15.06 -40.41
C THR A 927 -1.23 -16.19 -39.65
N VAL A 928 0.10 -16.18 -39.60
CA VAL A 928 0.90 -17.17 -38.84
C VAL A 928 1.61 -16.48 -37.69
N ASP A 929 1.72 -17.17 -36.56
CA ASP A 929 2.61 -16.73 -35.49
C ASP A 929 4.07 -16.91 -35.94
N TYR A 930 4.87 -15.86 -35.78
CA TYR A 930 6.26 -15.85 -36.19
C TYR A 930 7.09 -15.05 -35.18
N GLU A 931 8.02 -15.73 -34.50
CA GLU A 931 9.00 -15.06 -33.65
C GLU A 931 10.24 -14.69 -34.46
N LEU A 932 10.59 -13.40 -34.45
CA LEU A 932 11.84 -12.93 -35.05
C LEU A 932 13.02 -13.55 -34.33
N ARG A 933 13.97 -14.09 -35.09
CA ARG A 933 15.22 -14.58 -34.54
C ARG A 933 16.14 -13.42 -34.15
N PRO A 934 17.12 -13.65 -33.25
CA PRO A 934 18.10 -12.63 -32.88
C PRO A 934 18.75 -11.99 -34.12
N GLY A 935 18.57 -10.67 -34.28
CA GLY A 935 19.11 -9.89 -35.39
C GLY A 935 18.13 -9.63 -36.56
N GLU A 936 16.98 -10.28 -36.60
CA GLU A 936 15.94 -10.01 -37.59
C GLU A 936 15.16 -8.73 -37.24
N ARG A 937 14.79 -7.94 -38.25
CA ARG A 937 14.07 -6.67 -38.07
C ARG A 937 12.61 -6.81 -38.48
N PRO A 938 11.64 -6.32 -37.66
CA PRO A 938 10.21 -6.41 -37.94
C PRO A 938 9.81 -5.89 -39.33
N ASN A 939 10.40 -4.78 -39.77
CA ASN A 939 10.11 -4.16 -41.06
C ASN A 939 10.82 -4.81 -42.26
N GLN A 940 11.54 -5.92 -42.04
CA GLN A 940 12.27 -6.65 -43.07
C GLN A 940 11.78 -8.10 -43.23
N ALA A 941 10.82 -8.55 -42.41
CA ALA A 941 10.19 -9.85 -42.56
C ALA A 941 9.49 -9.95 -43.92
N THR A 942 9.78 -11.01 -44.68
CA THR A 942 9.23 -11.23 -46.03
C THR A 942 8.77 -12.68 -46.16
N VAL A 943 7.54 -12.87 -46.65
CA VAL A 943 6.98 -14.19 -46.99
C VAL A 943 7.37 -14.56 -48.41
N TYR A 944 7.71 -15.83 -48.63
CA TYR A 944 7.94 -16.40 -49.95
C TYR A 944 6.98 -17.58 -50.18
N LEU A 945 6.43 -17.66 -51.39
CA LEU A 945 5.67 -18.81 -51.90
C LEU A 945 6.61 -19.75 -52.63
N LEU A 946 6.62 -21.03 -52.29
CA LEU A 946 7.29 -22.08 -53.05
C LEU A 946 6.28 -22.65 -54.06
N THR A 947 6.56 -22.53 -55.36
CA THR A 947 5.67 -23.06 -56.41
C THR A 947 5.93 -24.56 -56.64
N ASP A 948 5.02 -25.26 -57.32
CA ASP A 948 5.11 -26.68 -57.72
C ASP A 948 6.33 -27.04 -58.61
N HIS A 949 7.16 -26.04 -58.95
CA HIS A 949 8.39 -26.17 -59.72
C HIS A 949 9.63 -25.76 -58.91
N GLY A 950 9.53 -25.74 -57.57
CA GLY A 950 10.64 -25.44 -56.65
C GLY A 950 11.08 -23.97 -56.61
N ARG A 951 10.31 -23.03 -57.18
CA ARG A 951 10.70 -21.62 -57.28
C ARG A 951 10.12 -20.79 -56.14
N LEU A 952 10.97 -20.04 -55.43
CA LEU A 952 10.53 -19.05 -54.44
C LEU A 952 10.10 -17.73 -55.09
N THR A 953 8.88 -17.31 -54.79
CA THR A 953 8.30 -16.04 -55.22
C THR A 953 7.94 -15.19 -54.02
N LYS A 954 8.45 -13.95 -53.97
CA LYS A 954 8.19 -13.02 -52.86
C LYS A 954 6.72 -12.59 -52.83
N VAL A 955 6.06 -12.77 -51.69
CA VAL A 955 4.72 -12.23 -51.39
C VAL A 955 4.89 -10.79 -50.93
N ARG A 956 4.34 -9.84 -51.69
CA ARG A 956 4.65 -8.40 -51.54
C ARG A 956 3.77 -7.66 -50.53
N ASN A 957 2.66 -8.27 -50.13
CA ASN A 957 1.65 -7.72 -49.22
C ASN A 957 1.73 -8.31 -47.80
N GLY A 958 2.81 -9.03 -47.48
CA GLY A 958 3.05 -9.53 -46.13
C GLY A 958 3.37 -8.40 -45.15
N LYS A 959 2.75 -8.43 -43.97
CA LYS A 959 2.96 -7.49 -42.87
C LYS A 959 3.31 -8.26 -41.60
N TYR A 960 4.37 -7.83 -40.92
CA TYR A 960 4.73 -8.33 -39.61
C TYR A 960 4.34 -7.31 -38.53
N GLU A 961 3.55 -7.74 -37.55
CA GLU A 961 3.11 -6.93 -36.42
C GLU A 961 2.77 -7.84 -35.24
N ASN A 962 3.18 -7.47 -34.02
CA ASN A 962 2.87 -8.20 -32.78
C ASN A 962 3.18 -9.72 -32.82
N ALA A 963 4.35 -10.10 -33.34
CA ALA A 963 4.77 -11.49 -33.50
C ALA A 963 3.88 -12.33 -34.44
N LYS A 964 3.13 -11.68 -35.33
CA LYS A 964 2.33 -12.32 -36.37
C LYS A 964 2.73 -11.83 -37.74
N LEU A 965 2.68 -12.72 -38.72
CA LEU A 965 2.92 -12.44 -40.13
C LEU A 965 1.64 -12.67 -40.90
N THR A 966 1.03 -11.59 -41.39
CA THR A 966 -0.24 -11.62 -42.14
C THR A 966 0.03 -11.33 -43.61
N PHE A 967 -0.49 -12.16 -44.51
CA PHE A 967 -0.34 -11.99 -45.95
C PHE A 967 -1.55 -12.56 -46.70
N SER A 968 -1.82 -12.06 -47.89
CA SER A 968 -2.89 -12.59 -48.75
C SER A 968 -2.33 -13.30 -49.96
N LEU A 969 -2.98 -14.40 -50.33
CA LEU A 969 -2.71 -15.15 -51.55
C LEU A 969 -3.75 -14.73 -52.58
N GLY A 970 -3.35 -13.81 -53.48
CA GLY A 970 -4.26 -13.15 -54.41
C GLY A 970 -4.63 -13.97 -55.66
N LYS A 971 -3.85 -15.00 -56.00
CA LYS A 971 -4.11 -16.01 -57.05
C LYS A 971 -3.30 -17.28 -56.71
N PHE A 972 -3.97 -18.41 -56.54
CA PHE A 972 -3.31 -19.71 -56.65
C PHE A 972 -3.22 -20.03 -58.15
N ASP A 973 -2.07 -20.46 -58.64
CA ASP A 973 -1.94 -21.14 -59.95
C ASP A 973 -1.66 -22.61 -59.66
#